data_AF-A0A8H7RKL0-F1
#
_entry.id   AF-A0A8H7RKL0-F1
#
_cell.length_a   1.000
_cell.length_b   1.000
_cell.length_c   1.000
_cell.angle_alpha   90.00
_cell.angle_beta   90.00
_cell.angle_gamma   90.00
#
_symmetry.space_group_name_H-M   'P 1'
#
loop_
_entity.id
_entity.type
_entity.pdbx_description
1 polymer ?
#
loop_
_entity_poly.entity_id
_entity_poly.type
_entity_poly.pdbx_seq_one_letter_code
_entity_poly.pdbx_strand_id
1 'polypeptide(L)'
;MTVYSLLEEQSVQEKPSYKAWYVVGLSLTAVAIAGYSMITYQHIGSDQNFIPKANTAIPVRSINFTVPTQEQLYFVDLDKYVIEDHIIQAFQKNTADSIKQITIDKLMQLYYKNQTIVPWSDRWLSSNNSTEKTTFSCDNQPLPYPIVRHLATEYFPLKNADSFYDDDDDGDDKSTSFNYDSPTLILPFAKQPKLVQGQELCIRIVVPFKDVGKDDIHRLLYRPYPQNNAQLTSPWWDTMMTSLTDIHTNASIPIHMQPWREHNNLRQRARQLNNVNNQIPEWTRLREDELYERERTHVYEAQIILPQEGSWELSSILEFVEARYNFEYGPVSPYRPIQIPVFPTGLQYINISSNSQKQSSIISKTDQDSLKEHLALPLCKGFNNPGRWLPFPKNNSLQDALVSSQLAGLTRDGKYWAPYSCRFRHLSYEQFNRCASKKYARGMNLYGDSNIRRSIKKFLSHGQWCKGWENHITQPLLPDDQKPVIDSTYLVRRDEPASSPAVVDNGDYNSPKEYRYTEESQTRNCYCEDFSEPHWNKTWFDPMARRFELIYSNDATESKALGITEWDDKPVNGSSPKLGNDRFPVSSYKWDGLTYLNIPGWDTAVPSSPREVDVAIFSLGNWDAAFAELEPFLKDVDRLIRQIKEFYDLSKTKIIYRTAQYYCCRIDVSGRTRQVSGPRLDSFEQEVRNRFVNELKAEIWDTYTLGESKTWDEKTIGITCPSNHVPADQVEIENQILMNGLCNF
;
A
#
# COMPACT_ATOMS: atom_id res chain seq x y z
N MET A 1 -27.43 -4.51 -45.30
CA MET A 1 -28.24 -4.52 -46.54
C MET A 1 -27.83 -3.32 -47.40
N THR A 2 -27.93 -3.46 -48.73
CA THR A 2 -27.41 -2.59 -49.83
C THR A 2 -25.90 -2.76 -50.05
N VAL A 3 -25.37 -3.47 -51.05
CA VAL A 3 -25.70 -3.80 -52.46
C VAL A 3 -25.61 -2.60 -53.40
N TYR A 4 -24.54 -2.58 -54.20
CA TYR A 4 -24.50 -2.05 -55.56
C TYR A 4 -23.90 -3.11 -56.48
N SER A 5 -24.48 -3.26 -57.66
CA SER A 5 -24.24 -4.28 -58.68
C SER A 5 -23.91 -3.66 -60.04
N LEU A 6 -23.43 -4.52 -60.95
CA LEU A 6 -23.39 -4.43 -62.43
C LEU A 6 -22.07 -3.86 -63.01
N LEU A 7 -21.43 -4.41 -64.06
CA LEU A 7 -21.78 -5.46 -65.05
C LEU A 7 -20.50 -5.90 -65.82
N GLU A 8 -20.67 -6.94 -66.66
CA GLU A 8 -19.87 -7.32 -67.86
C GLU A 8 -18.45 -7.89 -67.68
N GLU A 9 -17.96 -8.89 -68.43
CA GLU A 9 -18.49 -9.76 -69.49
C GLU A 9 -17.50 -10.94 -69.61
N GLN A 10 -17.98 -12.12 -70.00
CA GLN A 10 -17.15 -13.32 -70.21
C GLN A 10 -16.35 -13.24 -71.52
N SER A 11 -15.04 -13.49 -71.45
CA SER A 11 -14.27 -14.02 -72.58
C SER A 11 -13.59 -15.33 -72.19
N VAL A 12 -14.00 -16.40 -72.85
CA VAL A 12 -13.39 -17.73 -72.79
C VAL A 12 -11.98 -17.65 -73.38
N GLN A 13 -10.96 -17.95 -72.58
CA GLN A 13 -9.62 -18.27 -73.09
C GLN A 13 -9.19 -19.65 -72.57
N GLU A 14 -8.72 -20.45 -73.52
CA GLU A 14 -8.26 -21.82 -73.34
C GLU A 14 -7.15 -21.91 -72.30
N LYS A 15 -7.30 -22.84 -71.34
CA LYS A 15 -6.29 -23.08 -70.30
C LYS A 15 -5.05 -23.72 -70.94
N PRO A 16 -3.85 -23.13 -70.80
CA PRO A 16 -2.62 -23.81 -71.20
C PRO A 16 -2.33 -24.97 -70.25
N SER A 17 -1.76 -26.04 -70.80
CA SER A 17 -1.35 -27.25 -70.08
C SER A 17 -0.43 -26.91 -68.89
N TYR A 18 -0.98 -27.04 -67.68
CA TYR A 18 -0.36 -26.67 -66.40
C TYR A 18 0.83 -27.57 -66.00
N LYS A 19 1.12 -28.63 -66.77
CA LYS A 19 2.18 -29.60 -66.42
C LYS A 19 3.60 -29.08 -66.68
N ALA A 20 3.81 -28.24 -67.70
CA ALA A 20 5.14 -27.70 -67.98
C ALA A 20 5.55 -26.62 -66.94
N TRP A 21 4.59 -25.79 -66.51
CA TRP A 21 4.82 -24.74 -65.50
C TRP A 21 5.03 -25.28 -64.09
N TYR A 22 4.46 -26.43 -63.75
CA TYR A 22 4.69 -27.06 -62.45
C TYR A 22 6.12 -27.58 -62.30
N VAL A 23 6.71 -28.12 -63.38
CA VAL A 23 8.10 -28.58 -63.39
C VAL A 23 9.07 -27.40 -63.36
N VAL A 24 8.77 -26.32 -64.08
CA VAL A 24 9.56 -25.06 -64.03
C VAL A 24 9.43 -24.38 -62.67
N GLY A 25 8.25 -24.37 -62.05
CA GLY A 25 8.03 -23.82 -60.71
C GLY A 25 8.77 -24.61 -59.63
N LEU A 26 8.71 -25.95 -59.67
CA LEU A 26 9.44 -26.80 -58.73
C LEU A 26 10.97 -26.67 -58.88
N SER A 27 11.47 -26.56 -60.11
CA SER A 27 12.91 -26.36 -60.35
C SER A 27 13.39 -24.96 -59.95
N LEU A 28 12.62 -23.90 -60.21
CA LEU A 28 12.94 -22.56 -59.70
C LEU A 28 12.89 -22.49 -58.17
N THR A 29 11.94 -23.17 -57.53
CA THR A 29 11.85 -23.21 -56.07
C THR A 29 13.00 -24.01 -55.47
N ALA A 30 13.37 -25.14 -56.08
CA ALA A 30 14.54 -25.93 -55.66
C ALA A 30 15.86 -25.15 -55.84
N VAL A 31 16.00 -24.38 -56.93
CA VAL A 31 17.17 -23.50 -57.15
C VAL A 31 17.17 -22.33 -56.16
N ALA A 32 16.01 -21.75 -55.83
CA ALA A 32 15.91 -20.70 -54.82
C ALA A 32 16.25 -21.22 -53.42
N ILE A 33 15.79 -22.42 -53.06
CA ILE A 33 16.11 -23.08 -51.78
C ILE A 33 17.59 -23.49 -51.74
N ALA A 34 18.14 -24.01 -52.84
CA ALA A 34 19.56 -24.36 -52.93
C ALA A 34 20.44 -23.11 -52.90
N GLY A 35 20.03 -22.02 -53.57
CA GLY A 35 20.69 -20.72 -53.53
C GLY A 35 20.64 -20.07 -52.16
N TYR A 36 19.48 -20.09 -51.50
CA TYR A 36 19.33 -19.63 -50.12
C TYR A 36 20.16 -20.47 -49.16
N SER A 37 20.17 -21.79 -49.33
CA SER A 37 21.02 -22.71 -48.57
C SER A 37 22.52 -22.47 -48.83
N MET A 38 22.93 -22.18 -50.07
CA MET A 38 24.33 -21.86 -50.39
C MET A 38 24.75 -20.50 -49.83
N ILE A 39 23.88 -19.48 -49.89
CA ILE A 39 24.14 -18.15 -49.34
C ILE A 39 24.20 -18.21 -47.81
N THR A 40 23.26 -18.91 -47.17
CA THR A 40 23.29 -19.13 -45.72
C THR A 40 24.49 -19.98 -45.31
N TYR A 41 24.86 -21.03 -46.06
CA TYR A 41 26.06 -21.82 -45.77
C TYR A 41 27.37 -21.03 -45.98
N GLN A 42 27.42 -20.14 -46.98
CA GLN A 42 28.56 -19.23 -47.19
C GLN A 42 28.64 -18.12 -46.14
N HIS A 43 27.51 -17.66 -45.59
CA HIS A 43 27.51 -16.73 -44.46
C HIS A 43 27.83 -17.41 -43.13
N ILE A 44 27.29 -18.61 -42.88
CA ILE A 44 27.59 -19.41 -41.67
C ILE A 44 29.07 -19.85 -41.63
N GLY A 45 29.71 -20.01 -42.80
CA GLY A 45 31.15 -20.27 -42.90
C GLY A 45 32.05 -19.05 -42.66
N SER A 46 31.50 -17.83 -42.67
CA SER A 46 32.25 -16.57 -42.51
C SER A 46 32.28 -16.07 -41.06
N ASP A 47 31.38 -16.54 -40.19
CA ASP A 47 31.35 -16.18 -38.77
C ASP A 47 32.14 -17.14 -37.87
N GLN A 48 33.05 -17.92 -38.47
CA GLN A 48 34.07 -18.65 -37.70
C GLN A 48 35.06 -17.66 -37.07
N ASN A 49 34.74 -17.28 -35.83
CA ASN A 49 35.64 -16.80 -34.79
C ASN A 49 36.55 -15.65 -35.24
N PHE A 50 35.98 -14.46 -35.46
CA PHE A 50 36.76 -13.23 -35.37
C PHE A 50 37.14 -13.01 -33.89
N ILE A 51 38.16 -13.74 -33.41
CA ILE A 51 38.92 -13.29 -32.25
C ILE A 51 39.60 -12.02 -32.75
N PRO A 52 39.23 -10.83 -32.25
CA PRO A 52 39.76 -9.57 -32.78
C PRO A 52 41.29 -9.66 -32.76
N LYS A 53 41.93 -9.52 -33.93
CA LYS A 53 43.37 -9.33 -34.01
C LYS A 53 43.70 -8.17 -33.09
N ALA A 54 44.50 -8.42 -32.06
CA ALA A 54 44.89 -7.42 -31.08
C ALA A 54 45.55 -6.25 -31.82
N ASN A 55 44.79 -5.17 -32.04
CA ASN A 55 45.38 -3.88 -32.36
C ASN A 55 46.30 -3.54 -31.19
N THR A 56 47.57 -3.27 -31.47
CA THR A 56 48.61 -3.07 -30.46
C THR A 56 48.47 -1.74 -29.70
N ALA A 57 47.53 -0.88 -30.09
CA ALA A 57 47.25 0.38 -29.41
C ALA A 57 45.97 0.26 -28.56
N ILE A 58 46.12 0.41 -27.24
CA ILE A 58 45.01 0.50 -26.29
C ILE A 58 44.31 1.86 -26.50
N PRO A 59 42.98 1.91 -26.70
CA PRO A 59 42.23 3.16 -26.79
C PRO A 59 42.42 4.03 -25.55
N VAL A 60 42.31 5.36 -25.70
CA VAL A 60 42.46 6.30 -24.58
C VAL A 60 41.39 6.07 -23.51
N ARG A 61 40.19 5.65 -23.93
CA ARG A 61 39.05 5.38 -23.07
C ARG A 61 38.78 3.88 -23.08
N SER A 62 39.37 3.17 -22.12
CA SER A 62 39.22 1.72 -22.03
C SER A 62 39.13 1.19 -20.60
N ILE A 63 38.46 0.05 -20.43
CA ILE A 63 38.54 -0.76 -19.20
C ILE A 63 39.51 -1.91 -19.45
N ASN A 64 40.67 -1.89 -18.78
CA ASN A 64 41.72 -2.90 -18.98
C ASN A 64 41.58 -4.05 -17.98
N PHE A 65 41.79 -5.29 -18.45
CA PHE A 65 41.69 -6.48 -17.61
C PHE A 65 42.46 -7.69 -18.17
N THR A 66 42.67 -8.68 -17.32
CA THR A 66 43.21 -10.00 -17.70
C THR A 66 42.12 -11.04 -17.46
N VAL A 67 41.98 -11.98 -18.39
CA VAL A 67 41.10 -13.14 -18.21
C VAL A 67 41.86 -14.18 -17.36
N PRO A 68 41.28 -14.79 -16.31
CA PRO A 68 42.02 -15.63 -15.36
C PRO A 68 42.84 -16.79 -15.96
N THR A 69 42.50 -17.24 -17.18
CA THR A 69 43.16 -18.34 -17.88
C THR A 69 44.17 -17.89 -18.94
N GLN A 70 44.39 -16.56 -19.09
CA GLN A 70 45.16 -15.98 -20.18
C GLN A 70 46.05 -14.85 -19.66
N GLU A 71 47.32 -14.84 -20.06
CA GLU A 71 48.28 -13.79 -19.69
C GLU A 71 48.12 -12.51 -20.52
N GLN A 72 47.35 -12.57 -21.62
CA GLN A 72 47.14 -11.44 -22.51
C GLN A 72 46.26 -10.38 -21.84
N LEU A 73 46.65 -9.11 -22.00
CA LEU A 73 45.84 -7.96 -21.60
C LEU A 73 44.68 -7.77 -22.60
N TYR A 74 43.47 -7.75 -22.08
CA TYR A 74 42.24 -7.41 -22.80
C TYR A 74 41.76 -6.01 -22.39
N PHE A 75 40.94 -5.40 -23.24
CA PHE A 75 40.31 -4.12 -22.94
C PHE A 75 38.90 -4.02 -23.52
N VAL A 76 38.02 -3.29 -22.83
CA VAL A 76 36.76 -2.80 -23.40
C VAL A 76 37.02 -1.44 -24.01
N ASP A 77 36.81 -1.29 -25.32
CA ASP A 77 36.90 -0.01 -26.03
C ASP A 77 35.61 0.81 -25.81
N LEU A 78 35.67 1.84 -24.95
CA LEU A 78 34.51 2.64 -24.60
C LEU A 78 34.05 3.58 -25.72
N ASP A 79 34.92 3.85 -26.71
CA ASP A 79 34.52 4.61 -27.90
C ASP A 79 33.74 3.73 -28.89
N LYS A 80 33.94 2.41 -28.83
CA LYS A 80 33.16 1.40 -29.57
C LYS A 80 31.85 1.02 -28.84
N TYR A 81 31.91 0.94 -27.52
CA TYR A 81 30.83 0.55 -26.61
C TYR A 81 30.27 1.77 -25.89
N VAL A 82 29.63 2.63 -26.67
CA VAL A 82 29.19 3.95 -26.22
C VAL A 82 28.15 3.83 -25.12
N ILE A 83 27.22 2.86 -25.18
CA ILE A 83 26.23 2.65 -24.10
C ILE A 83 26.94 2.38 -22.77
N GLU A 84 27.92 1.47 -22.76
CA GLU A 84 28.71 1.11 -21.59
C GLU A 84 29.49 2.32 -21.04
N ASP A 85 30.05 3.15 -21.91
CA ASP A 85 30.68 4.41 -21.54
C ASP A 85 29.71 5.38 -20.84
N HIS A 86 28.49 5.52 -21.36
CA HIS A 86 27.46 6.35 -20.72
C HIS A 86 26.96 5.76 -19.41
N ILE A 87 26.89 4.43 -19.27
CA ILE A 87 26.58 3.74 -18.01
C ILE A 87 27.66 4.06 -16.96
N ILE A 88 28.95 3.97 -17.30
CA ILE A 88 30.05 4.32 -16.37
C ILE A 88 29.97 5.79 -15.94
N GLN A 89 29.63 6.68 -16.85
CA GLN A 89 29.49 8.11 -16.54
C GLN A 89 28.24 8.41 -15.69
N ALA A 90 27.15 7.67 -15.90
CA ALA A 90 25.91 7.82 -15.14
C ALA A 90 26.01 7.21 -13.72
N PHE A 91 26.76 6.12 -13.55
CA PHE A 91 26.86 5.41 -12.28
C PHE A 91 28.32 5.29 -11.84
N GLN A 92 28.69 5.96 -10.75
CA GLN A 92 30.09 6.10 -10.35
C GLN A 92 30.65 4.92 -9.51
N LYS A 93 29.80 4.11 -8.87
CA LYS A 93 30.24 3.08 -7.92
C LYS A 93 30.28 1.70 -8.59
N ASN A 94 31.47 1.11 -8.72
CA ASN A 94 31.74 -0.28 -9.16
C ASN A 94 31.23 -0.68 -10.56
N THR A 95 30.70 0.25 -11.35
CA THR A 95 30.15 -0.01 -12.68
C THR A 95 31.19 -0.55 -13.67
N ALA A 96 32.40 0.03 -13.68
CA ALA A 96 33.49 -0.43 -14.53
C ALA A 96 33.93 -1.86 -14.18
N ASP A 97 33.94 -2.21 -12.89
CA ASP A 97 34.27 -3.56 -12.43
C ASP A 97 33.19 -4.56 -12.84
N SER A 98 31.90 -4.19 -12.76
CA SER A 98 30.79 -5.02 -13.24
C SER A 98 30.87 -5.28 -14.74
N ILE A 99 31.11 -4.24 -15.55
CA ILE A 99 31.29 -4.38 -17.01
C ILE A 99 32.49 -5.28 -17.31
N LYS A 100 33.62 -5.06 -16.64
CA LYS A 100 34.81 -5.89 -16.74
C LYS A 100 34.51 -7.36 -16.44
N GLN A 101 33.86 -7.66 -15.33
CA GLN A 101 33.54 -9.03 -14.93
C GLN A 101 32.66 -9.72 -15.97
N ILE A 102 31.64 -9.04 -16.48
CA ILE A 102 30.73 -9.58 -17.49
C ILE A 102 31.45 -9.82 -18.81
N THR A 103 32.37 -8.93 -19.17
CA THR A 103 33.21 -9.12 -20.36
C THR A 103 34.08 -10.37 -20.22
N ILE A 104 34.72 -10.56 -19.06
CA ILE A 104 35.50 -11.76 -18.76
C ILE A 104 34.61 -13.00 -18.87
N ASP A 105 33.41 -12.98 -18.30
CA ASP A 105 32.50 -14.12 -18.31
C ASP A 105 32.01 -14.48 -19.73
N LYS A 106 31.64 -13.48 -20.54
CA LYS A 106 31.27 -13.70 -21.96
C LYS A 106 32.45 -14.26 -22.76
N LEU A 107 33.66 -13.74 -22.57
CA LEU A 107 34.87 -14.25 -23.23
C LEU A 107 35.20 -15.68 -22.83
N MET A 108 35.07 -16.02 -21.54
CA MET A 108 35.25 -17.38 -21.04
C MET A 108 34.22 -18.34 -21.65
N GLN A 109 32.96 -17.93 -21.77
CA GLN A 109 31.93 -18.73 -22.41
C GLN A 109 32.22 -19.01 -23.89
N LEU A 110 32.68 -17.99 -24.63
CA LEU A 110 33.10 -18.15 -26.03
C LEU A 110 34.30 -19.10 -26.17
N TYR A 111 35.19 -19.12 -25.17
CA TYR A 111 36.35 -20.02 -25.14
C TYR A 111 35.98 -21.47 -24.80
N TYR A 112 35.03 -21.68 -23.88
CA TYR A 112 34.63 -23.00 -23.37
C TYR A 112 33.31 -23.54 -23.96
N LYS A 113 33.05 -23.32 -25.27
CA LYS A 113 31.81 -23.64 -26.03
C LYS A 113 31.07 -24.98 -25.76
N ASN A 114 31.61 -25.92 -24.97
CA ASN A 114 31.02 -27.22 -24.62
C ASN A 114 30.84 -27.51 -23.11
N GLN A 115 31.09 -26.56 -22.19
CA GLN A 115 30.86 -26.79 -20.75
C GLN A 115 29.52 -26.23 -20.28
N THR A 116 28.89 -26.91 -19.32
CA THR A 116 27.58 -26.58 -18.74
C THR A 116 27.48 -25.09 -18.44
N ILE A 117 26.67 -24.41 -19.25
CA ILE A 117 26.41 -22.98 -19.14
C ILE A 117 25.80 -22.76 -17.76
N VAL A 118 26.55 -22.15 -16.84
CA VAL A 118 25.97 -21.63 -15.59
C VAL A 118 24.85 -20.68 -16.02
N PRO A 119 23.59 -20.91 -15.60
CA PRO A 119 22.47 -20.07 -15.98
C PRO A 119 22.83 -18.60 -15.76
N TRP A 120 22.50 -17.75 -16.73
CA TRP A 120 22.84 -16.33 -16.70
C TRP A 120 22.41 -15.64 -15.41
N SER A 121 21.26 -16.05 -14.85
CA SER A 121 20.72 -15.65 -13.54
C SER A 121 21.70 -15.78 -12.38
N ASP A 122 22.52 -16.83 -12.39
CA ASP A 122 23.37 -17.19 -11.24
C ASP A 122 24.68 -16.39 -11.22
N ARG A 123 24.97 -15.63 -12.29
CA ARG A 123 26.26 -14.94 -12.47
C ARG A 123 26.32 -13.56 -11.84
N TRP A 124 25.21 -12.83 -11.86
CA TRP A 124 25.13 -11.45 -11.36
C TRP A 124 24.46 -11.34 -10.00
N LEU A 125 23.87 -12.42 -9.50
CA LEU A 125 23.37 -12.51 -8.14
C LEU A 125 24.49 -12.89 -7.17
N SER A 126 24.44 -12.36 -5.95
CA SER A 126 25.44 -12.65 -4.94
C SER A 126 25.42 -14.14 -4.58
N SER A 127 26.60 -14.77 -4.61
CA SER A 127 26.87 -16.09 -4.04
C SER A 127 27.46 -16.01 -2.63
N ASN A 128 27.53 -14.79 -2.07
CA ASN A 128 28.08 -14.55 -0.74
C ASN A 128 27.20 -15.19 0.32
N ASN A 129 27.80 -15.89 1.28
CA ASN A 129 27.12 -16.48 2.43
C ASN A 129 27.42 -15.72 3.74
N SER A 130 27.96 -14.50 3.64
CA SER A 130 28.27 -13.64 4.77
C SER A 130 27.00 -13.25 5.53
N THR A 131 27.07 -13.38 6.85
CA THR A 131 26.03 -12.93 7.78
C THR A 131 26.24 -11.48 8.23
N GLU A 132 27.14 -10.73 7.60
CA GLU A 132 27.30 -9.31 7.88
C GLU A 132 26.00 -8.56 7.60
N LYS A 133 25.70 -7.59 8.49
CA LYS A 133 24.42 -6.86 8.49
C LYS A 133 24.10 -6.24 7.12
N THR A 134 25.10 -5.68 6.46
CA THR A 134 24.93 -4.86 5.25
C THR A 134 25.23 -5.62 3.96
N THR A 135 25.57 -6.92 4.00
CA THR A 135 25.96 -7.71 2.82
C THR A 135 24.93 -7.55 1.70
N PHE A 136 23.65 -7.72 2.02
CA PHE A 136 22.55 -7.70 1.05
C PHE A 136 21.79 -6.36 1.02
N SER A 137 22.31 -5.29 1.63
CA SER A 137 21.71 -3.95 1.59
C SER A 137 21.66 -3.38 0.16
N CYS A 138 20.76 -2.43 -0.11
CA CYS A 138 20.62 -1.87 -1.46
C CYS A 138 21.87 -1.10 -1.91
N ASP A 139 22.65 -0.57 -0.95
CA ASP A 139 23.91 0.13 -1.20
C ASP A 139 25.08 -0.76 -1.64
N ASN A 140 25.00 -2.05 -1.28
CA ASN A 140 26.05 -3.04 -1.56
C ASN A 140 25.63 -4.05 -2.63
N GLN A 141 24.34 -4.10 -2.97
CA GLN A 141 23.80 -4.95 -4.02
C GLN A 141 23.38 -4.05 -5.19
N PRO A 142 24.24 -3.75 -6.17
CA PRO A 142 23.85 -2.95 -7.33
C PRO A 142 22.74 -3.63 -8.13
N LEU A 143 22.03 -2.86 -8.96
CA LEU A 143 21.08 -3.44 -9.90
C LEU A 143 21.87 -4.33 -10.90
N PRO A 144 21.35 -5.51 -11.25
CA PRO A 144 21.99 -6.41 -12.20
C PRO A 144 22.31 -5.71 -13.51
N TYR A 145 23.54 -5.88 -14.01
CA TYR A 145 23.99 -5.21 -15.22
C TYR A 145 23.06 -5.40 -16.44
N PRO A 146 22.48 -6.59 -16.72
CA PRO A 146 21.58 -6.73 -17.87
C PRO A 146 20.37 -5.79 -17.78
N ILE A 147 19.86 -5.59 -16.56
CA ILE A 147 18.74 -4.69 -16.28
C ILE A 147 19.22 -3.24 -16.38
N VAL A 148 20.37 -2.90 -15.80
CA VAL A 148 20.96 -1.54 -15.93
C VAL A 148 21.19 -1.18 -17.40
N ARG A 149 21.70 -2.13 -18.19
CA ARG A 149 21.95 -1.94 -19.63
C ARG A 149 20.65 -1.79 -20.40
N HIS A 150 19.64 -2.61 -20.13
CA HIS A 150 18.30 -2.47 -20.72
C HIS A 150 17.69 -1.10 -20.43
N LEU A 151 17.77 -0.64 -19.17
CA LEU A 151 17.34 0.71 -18.82
C LEU A 151 18.15 1.78 -19.58
N ALA A 152 19.48 1.62 -19.67
CA ALA A 152 20.32 2.56 -20.40
C ALA A 152 19.97 2.62 -21.89
N THR A 153 19.65 1.49 -22.54
CA THR A 153 19.25 1.46 -23.96
C THR A 153 17.88 2.09 -24.19
N GLU A 154 16.95 1.97 -23.24
CA GLU A 154 15.68 2.71 -23.29
C GLU A 154 15.89 4.22 -23.15
N TYR A 155 16.83 4.67 -22.31
CA TYR A 155 17.04 6.10 -22.02
C TYR A 155 17.96 6.81 -23.01
N PHE A 156 19.00 6.13 -23.52
CA PHE A 156 20.04 6.75 -24.34
C PHE A 156 19.76 6.51 -25.83
N PRO A 157 19.68 7.56 -26.66
CA PRO A 157 19.42 7.44 -28.10
C PRO A 157 20.70 7.02 -28.87
N LEU A 158 21.37 5.97 -28.39
CA LEU A 158 22.69 5.53 -28.85
C LEU A 158 22.63 4.09 -29.34
N LYS A 159 23.56 3.73 -30.23
CA LYS A 159 23.77 2.35 -30.66
C LYS A 159 25.25 2.02 -30.54
N ASN A 160 25.55 0.82 -30.05
CA ASN A 160 26.90 0.30 -30.04
C ASN A 160 27.36 -0.05 -31.47
N ALA A 161 28.67 -0.15 -31.68
CA ALA A 161 29.22 -0.51 -32.99
C ALA A 161 28.99 -1.99 -33.35
N ASP A 162 28.79 -2.85 -32.36
CA ASP A 162 28.39 -4.25 -32.53
C ASP A 162 27.52 -4.75 -31.36
N SER A 163 27.03 -5.99 -31.48
CA SER A 163 26.08 -6.63 -30.56
C SER A 163 26.73 -7.40 -29.42
N PHE A 164 28.03 -7.21 -29.11
CA PHE A 164 28.72 -8.02 -28.09
C PHE A 164 28.01 -8.03 -26.71
N TYR A 165 27.41 -6.89 -26.33
CA TYR A 165 26.64 -6.75 -25.09
C TYR A 165 25.12 -6.85 -25.28
N ASP A 166 24.64 -6.96 -26.52
CA ASP A 166 23.23 -7.24 -26.75
C ASP A 166 22.98 -8.71 -26.41
N ASP A 167 22.00 -8.97 -25.55
CA ASP A 167 21.66 -10.32 -25.11
C ASP A 167 20.67 -11.01 -26.10
N ASP A 168 20.41 -10.37 -27.24
CA ASP A 168 19.44 -10.80 -28.25
C ASP A 168 20.10 -11.49 -29.47
N ASP A 169 19.50 -12.63 -29.85
CA ASP A 169 19.08 -13.01 -31.21
C ASP A 169 19.84 -14.03 -32.08
N ASP A 170 20.92 -14.68 -31.66
CA ASP A 170 21.56 -15.70 -32.53
C ASP A 170 21.25 -17.18 -32.20
N GLY A 171 20.30 -17.47 -31.29
CA GLY A 171 19.89 -18.86 -31.03
C GLY A 171 18.48 -19.02 -30.45
N ASP A 172 17.77 -20.06 -30.90
CA ASP A 172 16.41 -20.46 -30.50
C ASP A 172 16.18 -20.62 -28.97
N ASP A 173 17.21 -20.48 -28.14
CA ASP A 173 17.15 -20.70 -26.70
C ASP A 173 16.92 -19.38 -25.93
N LYS A 174 15.71 -18.82 -26.07
CA LYS A 174 15.20 -17.68 -25.28
C LYS A 174 15.11 -17.95 -23.77
N SER A 175 15.57 -19.10 -23.28
CA SER A 175 15.41 -19.50 -21.88
C SER A 175 16.38 -18.82 -20.91
N THR A 176 17.36 -18.05 -21.39
CA THR A 176 18.43 -17.48 -20.54
C THR A 176 18.35 -15.97 -20.30
N SER A 177 17.55 -15.22 -21.06
CA SER A 177 17.41 -13.77 -20.89
C SER A 177 16.40 -13.43 -19.80
N PHE A 178 16.62 -12.30 -19.11
CA PHE A 178 15.67 -11.77 -18.13
C PHE A 178 14.35 -11.44 -18.86
N ASN A 179 13.21 -11.88 -18.32
CA ASN A 179 11.92 -11.66 -18.95
C ASN A 179 11.43 -10.22 -18.72
N TYR A 180 11.58 -9.37 -19.74
CA TYR A 180 11.06 -8.00 -19.74
C TYR A 180 9.61 -7.88 -20.22
N ASP A 181 8.87 -8.98 -20.41
CA ASP A 181 7.45 -8.94 -20.78
C ASP A 181 6.53 -8.94 -19.55
N SER A 182 7.08 -9.22 -18.36
CA SER A 182 6.30 -9.35 -17.13
C SER A 182 6.99 -8.73 -15.92
N PRO A 183 6.23 -8.14 -14.97
CA PRO A 183 6.81 -7.60 -13.76
C PRO A 183 7.49 -8.72 -12.95
N THR A 184 8.62 -8.43 -12.33
CA THR A 184 9.42 -9.44 -11.60
C THR A 184 10.02 -8.84 -10.33
N LEU A 185 9.89 -9.55 -9.21
CA LEU A 185 10.56 -9.23 -7.96
C LEU A 185 11.93 -9.93 -7.92
N ILE A 186 13.00 -9.20 -7.65
CA ILE A 186 14.37 -9.67 -7.65
C ILE A 186 14.93 -9.66 -6.23
N LEU A 187 15.44 -10.81 -5.80
CA LEU A 187 16.28 -10.97 -4.62
C LEU A 187 17.77 -10.84 -4.99
N PRO A 188 18.66 -10.43 -4.07
CA PRO A 188 20.05 -10.13 -4.38
C PRO A 188 20.96 -11.36 -4.39
N PHE A 189 20.41 -12.57 -4.34
CA PHE A 189 21.18 -13.83 -4.25
C PHE A 189 20.57 -14.93 -5.13
N ALA A 190 21.44 -15.78 -5.71
CA ALA A 190 21.05 -16.86 -6.63
C ALA A 190 20.45 -18.06 -5.88
N LYS A 191 20.94 -18.30 -4.67
CA LYS A 191 20.51 -19.34 -3.75
C LYS A 191 20.33 -18.71 -2.39
N GLN A 192 19.37 -19.23 -1.62
CA GLN A 192 19.09 -18.72 -0.28
C GLN A 192 20.33 -18.81 0.61
N PRO A 193 20.94 -17.67 1.02
CA PRO A 193 22.06 -17.66 1.93
C PRO A 193 21.56 -17.87 3.36
N LYS A 194 22.49 -18.03 4.30
CA LYS A 194 22.15 -17.99 5.72
C LYS A 194 21.83 -16.55 6.13
N LEU A 195 20.55 -16.20 6.09
CA LEU A 195 20.07 -14.90 6.54
C LEU A 195 19.91 -14.90 8.06
N VAL A 196 20.19 -13.76 8.69
CA VAL A 196 20.08 -13.58 10.15
C VAL A 196 19.18 -12.41 10.53
N GLN A 197 18.55 -12.48 11.70
CA GLN A 197 17.72 -11.40 12.22
C GLN A 197 18.47 -10.06 12.25
N GLY A 198 17.80 -8.98 11.82
CA GLY A 198 18.35 -7.63 11.80
C GLY A 198 19.31 -7.34 10.64
N GLN A 199 19.58 -8.32 9.77
CA GLN A 199 20.30 -8.11 8.52
C GLN A 199 19.46 -7.28 7.56
N GLU A 200 20.12 -6.47 6.74
CA GLU A 200 19.50 -5.65 5.70
C GLU A 200 19.42 -6.45 4.40
N LEU A 201 18.22 -6.56 3.84
CA LEU A 201 17.94 -7.23 2.57
C LEU A 201 17.34 -6.24 1.57
N CYS A 202 17.99 -6.08 0.43
CA CYS A 202 17.46 -5.32 -0.69
C CYS A 202 16.53 -6.19 -1.51
N ILE A 203 15.33 -5.70 -1.79
CA ILE A 203 14.44 -6.30 -2.79
C ILE A 203 14.18 -5.26 -3.87
N ARG A 204 14.04 -5.73 -5.12
CA ARG A 204 13.71 -4.85 -6.26
C ARG A 204 12.54 -5.41 -7.04
N ILE A 205 11.75 -4.54 -7.64
CA ILE A 205 10.67 -4.92 -8.54
C ILE A 205 10.90 -4.21 -9.86
N VAL A 206 11.05 -4.97 -10.93
CA VAL A 206 11.12 -4.47 -12.30
C VAL A 206 9.72 -4.53 -12.88
N VAL A 207 9.22 -3.41 -13.40
CA VAL A 207 7.90 -3.27 -14.03
C VAL A 207 8.12 -2.80 -15.46
N PRO A 208 8.00 -3.70 -16.46
CA PRO A 208 8.12 -3.32 -17.85
C PRO A 208 6.96 -2.47 -18.35
N PHE A 209 7.25 -1.57 -19.30
CA PHE A 209 6.23 -0.79 -20.00
C PHE A 209 5.47 -1.67 -21.01
N LYS A 210 4.14 -1.54 -21.09
CA LYS A 210 3.30 -2.44 -21.90
C LYS A 210 2.85 -1.89 -23.26
N ASP A 211 3.34 -0.72 -23.66
CA ASP A 211 2.90 0.05 -24.85
C ASP A 211 1.44 -0.22 -25.26
N VAL A 212 0.55 0.23 -24.39
CA VAL A 212 -0.91 0.15 -24.55
C VAL A 212 -1.47 0.99 -25.71
N GLY A 213 -0.61 1.62 -26.51
CA GLY A 213 -0.95 2.43 -27.68
C GLY A 213 -1.03 3.93 -27.40
N LYS A 214 -0.86 4.74 -28.46
CA LYS A 214 -0.85 6.21 -28.37
C LYS A 214 -2.21 6.83 -28.03
N ASP A 215 -3.28 6.10 -28.27
CA ASP A 215 -4.66 6.55 -28.03
C ASP A 215 -5.15 6.24 -26.60
N ASP A 216 -4.28 5.74 -25.71
CA ASP A 216 -4.65 5.52 -24.31
C ASP A 216 -5.04 6.84 -23.63
N ILE A 217 -6.30 6.96 -23.24
CA ILE A 217 -6.84 8.14 -22.56
C ILE A 217 -6.10 8.46 -21.25
N HIS A 218 -5.57 7.44 -20.56
CA HIS A 218 -4.76 7.62 -19.35
C HIS A 218 -3.42 8.29 -19.66
N ARG A 219 -2.94 8.22 -20.90
CA ARG A 219 -1.75 8.95 -21.38
C ARG A 219 -2.00 10.44 -21.43
N LEU A 220 -3.12 10.83 -22.02
CA LEU A 220 -3.46 12.23 -22.28
C LEU A 220 -3.90 12.99 -21.03
N LEU A 221 -4.52 12.30 -20.08
CA LEU A 221 -5.15 12.91 -18.90
C LEU A 221 -4.30 12.80 -17.63
N TYR A 222 -3.07 12.28 -17.72
CA TYR A 222 -2.17 12.22 -16.58
C TYR A 222 -1.75 13.62 -16.13
N ARG A 223 -1.87 13.87 -14.82
CA ARG A 223 -1.21 14.99 -14.15
C ARG A 223 -0.51 14.50 -12.90
N PRO A 224 0.82 14.62 -12.79
CA PRO A 224 1.53 14.21 -11.59
C PRO A 224 1.07 15.06 -10.39
N TYR A 225 1.04 14.47 -9.20
CA TYR A 225 0.92 15.26 -7.97
C TYR A 225 2.22 16.04 -7.75
N PRO A 226 2.19 17.37 -7.56
CA PRO A 226 3.40 18.20 -7.48
C PRO A 226 4.43 17.73 -6.43
N GLN A 227 3.99 17.16 -5.30
CA GLN A 227 4.89 16.66 -4.25
C GLN A 227 5.59 15.35 -4.64
N ASN A 228 4.94 14.47 -5.41
CA ASN A 228 5.52 13.19 -5.83
C ASN A 228 6.77 13.40 -6.71
N ASN A 229 6.79 14.46 -7.51
CA ASN A 229 7.92 14.77 -8.39
C ASN A 229 9.11 15.40 -7.67
N ALA A 230 8.84 16.26 -6.66
CA ALA A 230 9.91 16.94 -5.92
C ALA A 230 10.62 16.01 -4.93
N GLN A 231 9.93 14.98 -4.42
CA GLN A 231 10.44 14.12 -3.34
C GLN A 231 10.78 12.69 -3.80
N LEU A 232 10.30 12.22 -4.97
CA LEU A 232 10.52 10.85 -5.49
C LEU A 232 10.26 9.72 -4.46
N THR A 233 9.48 9.97 -3.41
CA THR A 233 9.36 9.09 -2.23
C THR A 233 8.06 8.27 -2.19
N SER A 234 7.20 8.34 -3.20
CA SER A 234 5.87 7.69 -3.20
C SER A 234 5.42 7.41 -4.65
N PRO A 235 4.58 6.40 -4.93
CA PRO A 235 4.66 5.59 -6.14
C PRO A 235 4.65 6.43 -7.41
N TRP A 236 5.71 6.24 -8.19
CA TRP A 236 6.04 7.12 -9.30
C TRP A 236 5.10 6.89 -10.49
N TRP A 237 5.06 5.67 -11.01
CA TRP A 237 4.15 5.26 -12.09
C TRP A 237 3.28 4.07 -11.71
N ASP A 238 3.78 3.19 -10.86
CA ASP A 238 3.14 1.93 -10.55
C ASP A 238 2.89 1.84 -9.06
N THR A 239 1.75 1.27 -8.69
CA THR A 239 1.39 1.04 -7.30
C THR A 239 1.46 -0.45 -7.04
N MET A 240 2.04 -0.81 -5.91
CA MET A 240 2.25 -2.19 -5.55
C MET A 240 2.15 -2.36 -4.05
N MET A 241 1.74 -3.56 -3.68
CA MET A 241 1.70 -4.00 -2.31
C MET A 241 2.70 -5.11 -2.14
N THR A 242 3.71 -4.86 -1.33
CA THR A 242 4.74 -5.85 -1.01
C THR A 242 4.66 -6.15 0.47
N SER A 243 4.72 -7.43 0.84
CA SER A 243 4.65 -7.84 2.23
C SER A 243 5.50 -9.06 2.51
N LEU A 244 5.94 -9.16 3.76
CA LEU A 244 6.60 -10.31 4.32
C LEU A 244 5.67 -10.95 5.36
N THR A 245 5.28 -12.21 5.18
CA THR A 245 4.32 -12.92 6.04
C THR A 245 4.96 -14.15 6.68
N ASP A 246 4.94 -14.26 8.00
CA ASP A 246 5.43 -15.43 8.73
C ASP A 246 4.50 -16.62 8.47
N ILE A 247 5.03 -17.73 7.97
CA ILE A 247 4.22 -18.89 7.56
C ILE A 247 3.57 -19.63 8.73
N HIS A 248 4.08 -19.44 9.96
CA HIS A 248 3.61 -20.14 11.15
C HIS A 248 2.66 -19.26 11.96
N THR A 249 3.03 -17.99 12.15
CA THR A 249 2.25 -17.05 12.98
C THR A 249 1.25 -16.25 12.14
N ASN A 250 1.39 -16.20 10.81
CA ASN A 250 0.62 -15.31 9.95
C ASN A 250 0.78 -13.82 10.32
N ALA A 251 1.87 -13.46 11.02
CA ALA A 251 2.27 -12.08 11.24
C ALA A 251 2.77 -11.49 9.92
N SER A 252 2.34 -10.26 9.59
CA SER A 252 2.67 -9.63 8.32
C SER A 252 3.36 -8.28 8.53
N ILE A 253 4.32 -7.98 7.66
CA ILE A 253 5.07 -6.73 7.64
C ILE A 253 4.92 -6.13 6.23
N PRO A 254 4.26 -4.96 6.10
CA PRO A 254 4.22 -4.27 4.81
C PRO A 254 5.62 -3.74 4.47
N ILE A 255 5.94 -3.75 3.17
CA ILE A 255 7.19 -3.24 2.63
C ILE A 255 6.88 -2.10 1.68
N HIS A 256 7.32 -0.89 2.04
CA HIS A 256 7.14 0.30 1.22
C HIS A 256 8.21 0.33 0.14
N MET A 257 7.78 0.17 -1.11
CA MET A 257 8.63 0.26 -2.29
C MET A 257 8.82 1.72 -2.69
N GLN A 258 10.03 2.11 -3.03
CA GLN A 258 10.36 3.43 -3.57
C GLN A 258 10.98 3.29 -4.97
N PRO A 259 10.87 4.30 -5.85
CA PRO A 259 11.58 4.29 -7.13
C PRO A 259 13.08 4.07 -6.91
N TRP A 260 13.72 3.29 -7.78
CA TRP A 260 15.16 3.08 -7.74
C TRP A 260 15.87 4.41 -7.89
N ARG A 261 16.68 4.78 -6.89
CA ARG A 261 17.27 6.12 -6.78
C ARG A 261 18.09 6.55 -8.00
N GLU A 262 18.67 5.59 -8.72
CA GLU A 262 19.55 5.88 -9.85
C GLU A 262 18.78 6.16 -11.16
N HIS A 263 17.44 6.06 -11.18
CA HIS A 263 16.62 6.60 -12.28
C HIS A 263 16.93 8.09 -12.51
N ASN A 264 17.22 8.85 -11.45
CA ASN A 264 17.62 10.25 -11.58
C ASN A 264 18.92 10.42 -12.38
N ASN A 265 19.89 9.52 -12.23
CA ASN A 265 21.14 9.59 -12.98
C ASN A 265 20.91 9.25 -14.46
N LEU A 266 20.07 8.24 -14.74
CA LEU A 266 19.65 7.91 -16.11
C LEU A 266 18.97 9.11 -16.78
N ARG A 267 18.02 9.76 -16.08
CA ARG A 267 17.34 10.97 -16.54
C ARG A 267 18.31 12.10 -16.86
N GLN A 268 19.20 12.43 -15.92
CA GLN A 268 20.18 13.49 -16.10
C GLN A 268 21.10 13.22 -17.28
N ARG A 269 21.53 11.96 -17.45
CA ARG A 269 22.38 11.57 -18.57
C ARG A 269 21.63 11.61 -19.90
N ALA A 270 20.39 11.14 -19.94
CA ALA A 270 19.54 11.22 -21.12
C ALA A 270 19.29 12.69 -21.55
N ARG A 271 19.04 13.59 -20.60
CA ARG A 271 18.91 15.04 -20.88
C ARG A 271 20.15 15.63 -21.53
N GLN A 272 21.33 15.29 -21.02
CA GLN A 272 22.61 15.74 -21.59
C GLN A 272 22.77 15.24 -23.04
N LEU A 273 22.42 13.97 -23.29
CA LEU A 273 22.52 13.37 -24.62
C LEU A 273 21.52 13.93 -25.63
N ASN A 274 20.30 14.22 -25.17
CA ASN A 274 19.23 14.75 -25.99
C ASN A 274 19.37 16.26 -26.28
N ASN A 275 20.40 16.93 -25.75
CA ASN A 275 20.61 18.37 -25.87
C ASN A 275 19.36 19.18 -25.48
N VAL A 276 18.64 18.75 -24.44
CA VAL A 276 17.40 19.41 -23.99
C VAL A 276 17.68 20.89 -23.72
N ASN A 277 16.90 21.78 -24.34
CA ASN A 277 17.14 23.21 -24.28
C ASN A 277 16.99 23.74 -22.84
N ASN A 278 18.10 24.18 -22.25
CA ASN A 278 18.14 24.75 -20.89
C ASN A 278 17.39 26.08 -20.75
N GLN A 279 16.96 26.71 -21.85
CA GLN A 279 16.15 27.93 -21.84
C GLN A 279 14.66 27.66 -21.57
N ILE A 280 14.21 26.40 -21.67
CA ILE A 280 12.84 26.02 -21.35
C ILE A 280 12.65 26.09 -19.82
N PRO A 281 11.54 26.65 -19.31
CA PRO A 281 11.24 26.64 -17.89
C PRO A 281 11.38 25.24 -17.28
N GLU A 282 11.93 25.16 -16.07
CA GLU A 282 12.22 23.89 -15.39
C GLU A 282 11.00 22.98 -15.28
N TRP A 283 9.82 23.54 -14.99
CA TRP A 283 8.57 22.77 -14.90
C TRP A 283 8.19 22.07 -16.21
N THR A 284 8.45 22.70 -17.37
CA THR A 284 8.13 22.11 -18.67
C THR A 284 9.08 20.95 -18.97
N ARG A 285 10.37 21.13 -18.67
CA ARG A 285 11.37 20.06 -18.80
C ARG A 285 11.00 18.86 -17.93
N LEU A 286 10.71 19.11 -16.64
CA LEU A 286 10.29 18.05 -15.71
C LEU A 286 9.07 17.26 -16.23
N ARG A 287 8.07 17.95 -16.77
CA ARG A 287 6.90 17.29 -17.37
C ARG A 287 7.26 16.41 -18.58
N GLU A 288 8.12 16.89 -19.47
CA GLU A 288 8.56 16.11 -20.63
C GLU A 288 9.36 14.89 -20.19
N ASP A 289 10.25 15.03 -19.21
CA ASP A 289 11.02 13.93 -18.65
C ASP A 289 10.10 12.90 -17.96
N GLU A 290 9.08 13.34 -17.24
CA GLU A 290 8.12 12.43 -16.61
C GLU A 290 7.36 11.61 -17.66
N LEU A 291 6.83 12.27 -18.70
CA LEU A 291 6.17 11.56 -19.80
C LEU A 291 7.14 10.63 -20.54
N TYR A 292 8.40 11.04 -20.69
CA TYR A 292 9.46 10.21 -21.25
C TYR A 292 9.68 8.96 -20.37
N GLU A 293 9.84 9.12 -19.08
CA GLU A 293 10.13 8.01 -18.16
C GLU A 293 8.96 7.04 -18.00
N ARG A 294 7.72 7.53 -18.07
CA ARG A 294 6.52 6.70 -18.03
C ARG A 294 6.52 5.57 -19.07
N GLU A 295 7.08 5.83 -20.25
CA GLU A 295 7.07 4.92 -21.40
C GLU A 295 8.25 3.94 -21.38
N ARG A 296 8.79 3.65 -20.19
CA ARG A 296 10.00 2.86 -19.98
C ARG A 296 9.83 1.86 -18.85
N THR A 297 10.77 0.96 -18.75
CA THR A 297 10.85 0.01 -17.65
C THR A 297 11.10 0.76 -16.35
N HIS A 298 10.22 0.56 -15.37
CA HIS A 298 10.37 1.12 -14.04
C HIS A 298 11.03 0.10 -13.12
N VAL A 299 11.80 0.60 -12.16
CA VAL A 299 12.41 -0.21 -11.11
C VAL A 299 12.10 0.43 -9.78
N TYR A 300 11.59 -0.37 -8.86
CA TYR A 300 11.34 0.00 -7.48
C TYR A 300 12.25 -0.82 -6.59
N GLU A 301 12.69 -0.27 -5.47
CA GLU A 301 13.48 -0.96 -4.47
C GLU A 301 12.98 -0.70 -3.07
N ALA A 302 13.26 -1.63 -2.16
CA ALA A 302 13.08 -1.45 -0.74
C ALA A 302 14.22 -2.14 0.00
N GLN A 303 14.67 -1.52 1.08
CA GLN A 303 15.58 -2.14 2.02
C GLN A 303 14.78 -2.60 3.24
N ILE A 304 14.69 -3.91 3.43
CA ILE A 304 14.00 -4.50 4.56
C ILE A 304 15.00 -4.87 5.65
N ILE A 305 14.67 -4.58 6.90
CA ILE A 305 15.38 -5.10 8.06
C ILE A 305 14.72 -6.43 8.40
N LEU A 306 15.46 -7.52 8.25
CA LEU A 306 14.92 -8.86 8.45
C LEU A 306 14.38 -9.00 9.89
N PRO A 307 13.12 -9.45 10.05
CA PRO A 307 12.47 -9.57 11.35
C PRO A 307 13.07 -10.72 12.17
N GLN A 308 12.33 -11.15 13.20
CA GLN A 308 12.69 -12.29 14.03
C GLN A 308 12.89 -13.58 13.22
N GLU A 309 13.62 -14.53 13.81
CA GLU A 309 13.86 -15.84 13.20
C GLU A 309 12.55 -16.55 12.82
N GLY A 310 12.58 -17.29 11.72
CA GLY A 310 11.41 -17.96 11.18
C GLY A 310 11.48 -18.12 9.66
N SER A 311 10.43 -18.73 9.11
CA SER A 311 10.22 -18.85 7.68
C SER A 311 9.15 -17.84 7.25
N TRP A 312 9.51 -16.98 6.32
CA TRP A 312 8.68 -15.85 5.89
C TRP A 312 8.40 -15.94 4.39
N GLU A 313 7.15 -15.77 3.97
CA GLU A 313 6.76 -15.64 2.58
C GLU A 313 6.85 -14.17 2.14
N LEU A 314 7.66 -13.90 1.12
CA LEU A 314 7.69 -12.63 0.42
C LEU A 314 6.69 -12.67 -0.74
N SER A 315 5.69 -11.79 -0.67
CA SER A 315 4.66 -11.66 -1.70
C SER A 315 4.57 -10.22 -2.18
N SER A 316 4.31 -10.05 -3.48
CA SER A 316 4.09 -8.73 -4.06
C SER A 316 3.02 -8.74 -5.13
N ILE A 317 2.19 -7.70 -5.14
CA ILE A 317 1.09 -7.52 -6.09
C ILE A 317 1.26 -6.15 -6.73
N LEU A 318 1.19 -6.10 -8.06
CA LEU A 318 1.15 -4.89 -8.86
C LEU A 318 -0.30 -4.49 -9.10
N GLU A 319 -0.74 -3.38 -8.51
CA GLU A 319 -2.14 -2.95 -8.49
C GLU A 319 -2.52 -2.13 -9.73
N PHE A 320 -1.71 -1.10 -10.01
CA PHE A 320 -1.86 -0.20 -11.15
C PHE A 320 -0.49 0.03 -11.77
N VAL A 321 -0.47 0.24 -13.09
CA VAL A 321 0.76 0.55 -13.84
C VAL A 321 0.62 1.86 -14.62
N GLU A 322 1.73 2.46 -15.02
CA GLU A 322 1.75 3.58 -15.98
C GLU A 322 0.88 4.79 -15.54
N ALA A 323 0.87 5.05 -14.24
CA ALA A 323 0.05 6.02 -13.51
C ALA A 323 -1.47 5.87 -13.67
N ARG A 324 -1.94 4.68 -14.00
CA ARG A 324 -3.37 4.36 -14.05
C ARG A 324 -4.06 4.47 -12.70
N TYR A 325 -3.35 4.60 -11.58
CA TYR A 325 -3.93 4.90 -10.28
C TYR A 325 -4.36 6.38 -10.14
N ASN A 326 -3.88 7.25 -11.02
CA ASN A 326 -4.09 8.69 -10.95
C ASN A 326 -5.33 9.09 -11.76
N PHE A 327 -6.46 9.12 -11.07
CA PHE A 327 -7.77 9.39 -11.66
C PHE A 327 -8.16 10.88 -11.66
N GLU A 328 -7.25 11.83 -11.42
CA GLU A 328 -7.63 13.24 -11.28
C GLU A 328 -8.44 13.76 -12.47
N TYR A 329 -8.00 13.44 -13.68
CA TYR A 329 -8.65 13.87 -14.91
C TYR A 329 -9.04 12.71 -15.83
N GLY A 330 -8.59 11.49 -15.51
CA GLY A 330 -8.81 10.28 -16.30
C GLY A 330 -10.00 9.43 -15.83
N PRO A 331 -10.47 8.48 -16.66
CA PRO A 331 -11.45 7.49 -16.21
C PRO A 331 -10.87 6.64 -15.08
N VAL A 332 -11.74 6.06 -14.24
CA VAL A 332 -11.32 5.09 -13.22
C VAL A 332 -10.87 3.79 -13.91
N SER A 333 -9.63 3.39 -13.68
CA SER A 333 -9.10 2.12 -14.18
C SER A 333 -9.67 0.95 -13.37
N PRO A 334 -10.15 -0.12 -14.04
CA PRO A 334 -10.54 -1.33 -13.35
C PRO A 334 -9.37 -1.90 -12.56
N TYR A 335 -9.60 -2.20 -11.30
CA TYR A 335 -8.62 -2.88 -10.46
C TYR A 335 -8.40 -4.32 -10.94
N ARG A 336 -7.20 -4.59 -11.47
CA ARG A 336 -6.78 -5.90 -12.01
C ARG A 336 -5.36 -6.19 -11.55
N PRO A 337 -5.18 -6.52 -10.27
CA PRO A 337 -3.86 -6.74 -9.71
C PRO A 337 -3.15 -7.90 -10.41
N ILE A 338 -1.84 -7.78 -10.57
CA ILE A 338 -0.97 -8.80 -11.15
C ILE A 338 -0.06 -9.31 -10.04
N GLN A 339 -0.10 -10.61 -9.76
CA GLN A 339 0.88 -11.23 -8.87
C GLN A 339 2.27 -11.11 -9.48
N ILE A 340 3.22 -10.58 -8.70
CA ILE A 340 4.60 -10.43 -9.16
C ILE A 340 5.38 -11.70 -8.77
N PRO A 341 5.92 -12.47 -9.73
CA PRO A 341 6.78 -13.61 -9.44
C PRO A 341 8.09 -13.18 -8.78
N VAL A 342 8.56 -14.00 -7.84
CA VAL A 342 9.88 -13.84 -7.20
C VAL A 342 10.95 -14.55 -8.03
N PHE A 343 12.04 -13.84 -8.27
CA PHE A 343 13.23 -14.29 -8.95
C PHE A 343 14.45 -14.21 -8.01
N PRO A 344 15.30 -15.26 -7.97
CA PRO A 344 15.14 -16.57 -8.61
C PRO A 344 13.88 -17.34 -8.18
N THR A 345 13.36 -18.17 -9.09
CA THR A 345 12.16 -19.00 -8.85
C THR A 345 12.38 -19.93 -7.65
N GLY A 346 11.39 -20.03 -6.76
CA GLY A 346 11.45 -20.88 -5.57
C GLY A 346 12.00 -20.20 -4.32
N LEU A 347 12.43 -18.93 -4.42
CA LEU A 347 12.95 -18.15 -3.30
C LEU A 347 11.91 -17.20 -2.67
N GLN A 348 10.62 -17.41 -2.92
CA GLN A 348 9.56 -16.67 -2.23
C GLN A 348 9.54 -16.90 -0.71
N TYR A 349 10.11 -18.00 -0.23
CA TYR A 349 10.22 -18.29 1.20
C TYR A 349 11.62 -17.93 1.73
N ILE A 350 11.69 -16.96 2.63
CA ILE A 350 12.89 -16.42 3.28
C ILE A 350 13.05 -17.05 4.67
N ASN A 351 14.11 -17.85 4.85
CA ASN A 351 14.46 -18.47 6.12
C ASN A 351 15.46 -17.58 6.88
N ILE A 352 15.05 -17.10 8.05
CA ILE A 352 15.83 -16.20 8.91
C ILE A 352 16.28 -16.98 10.15
N SER A 353 17.59 -16.96 10.42
CA SER A 353 18.20 -17.60 11.59
C SER A 353 18.53 -16.59 12.70
N SER A 354 18.62 -17.05 13.95
CA SER A 354 19.09 -16.21 15.05
C SER A 354 20.59 -15.92 14.97
N ASN A 355 20.98 -14.71 15.39
CA ASN A 355 22.39 -14.27 15.49
C ASN A 355 23.17 -14.98 16.62
N SER A 356 22.49 -15.72 17.49
CA SER A 356 23.06 -16.29 18.71
C SER A 356 23.81 -17.59 18.42
N GLN A 357 25.14 -17.53 18.29
CA GLN A 357 26.03 -18.71 18.16
C GLN A 357 26.08 -19.60 19.43
N LYS A 358 25.33 -19.30 20.50
CA LYS A 358 25.26 -20.14 21.71
C LYS A 358 23.85 -20.68 21.95
N GLN A 359 23.68 -21.89 21.42
CA GLN A 359 23.14 -23.07 22.11
C GLN A 359 21.75 -22.98 22.77
N SER A 360 20.86 -23.79 22.19
CA SER A 360 19.83 -24.66 22.78
C SER A 360 18.37 -24.23 22.62
N SER A 361 17.65 -25.14 21.95
CA SER A 361 16.24 -25.17 21.57
C SER A 361 15.73 -23.98 20.75
N ILE A 362 15.60 -24.24 19.45
CA ILE A 362 14.60 -23.62 18.56
C ILE A 362 13.24 -23.79 19.25
N ILE A 363 12.85 -22.84 20.07
CA ILE A 363 11.45 -22.67 20.43
C ILE A 363 11.00 -21.59 19.46
N SER A 364 10.32 -21.98 18.38
CA SER A 364 9.66 -21.02 17.50
C SER A 364 8.86 -20.10 18.42
N LYS A 365 9.24 -18.82 18.47
CA LYS A 365 8.61 -17.85 19.35
C LYS A 365 7.12 -17.91 19.10
N THR A 366 6.39 -18.44 20.08
CA THR A 366 4.98 -18.75 19.90
C THR A 366 4.20 -17.43 19.84
N ASP A 367 2.98 -17.46 19.31
CA ASP A 367 2.08 -16.31 19.40
C ASP A 367 1.96 -15.83 20.86
N GLN A 368 2.05 -16.77 21.82
CA GLN A 368 2.04 -16.49 23.25
C GLN A 368 3.24 -15.65 23.71
N ASP A 369 4.42 -15.92 23.17
CA ASP A 369 5.64 -15.18 23.53
C ASP A 369 5.61 -13.78 22.93
N SER A 370 5.15 -13.65 21.68
CA SER A 370 4.93 -12.34 21.04
C SER A 370 3.90 -11.50 21.81
N LEU A 371 2.82 -12.11 22.27
CA LEU A 371 1.81 -11.47 23.11
C LEU A 371 2.39 -11.02 24.46
N LYS A 372 3.15 -11.89 25.16
CA LYS A 372 3.78 -11.54 26.43
C LYS A 372 4.76 -10.38 26.30
N GLU A 373 5.58 -10.37 25.25
CA GLU A 373 6.50 -9.27 24.98
C GLU A 373 5.74 -7.96 24.73
N HIS A 374 4.69 -8.00 23.92
CA HIS A 374 3.87 -6.83 23.66
C HIS A 374 3.19 -6.31 24.95
N LEU A 375 2.63 -7.19 25.77
CA LEU A 375 2.00 -6.83 27.03
C LEU A 375 2.98 -6.30 28.08
N ALA A 376 4.29 -6.55 27.92
CA ALA A 376 5.34 -5.99 28.76
C ALA A 376 5.73 -4.54 28.38
N LEU A 377 5.30 -4.05 27.20
CA LEU A 377 5.56 -2.68 26.78
C LEU A 377 4.82 -1.66 27.67
N PRO A 378 5.34 -0.42 27.79
CA PRO A 378 4.64 0.66 28.50
C PRO A 378 3.34 1.03 27.78
N LEU A 379 2.40 1.63 28.51
CA LEU A 379 1.16 2.13 27.91
C LEU A 379 1.47 3.24 26.88
N CYS A 380 0.82 3.18 25.73
CA CYS A 380 0.93 4.21 24.71
C CYS A 380 0.41 5.55 25.24
N LYS A 381 1.16 6.62 24.93
CA LYS A 381 0.75 8.01 25.12
C LYS A 381 0.36 8.59 23.76
N GLY A 382 -0.71 9.37 23.72
CA GLY A 382 -1.19 9.98 22.48
C GLY A 382 -1.79 8.98 21.48
N PHE A 383 -1.97 9.46 20.25
CA PHE A 383 -2.84 8.83 19.24
C PHE A 383 -2.10 8.19 18.07
N ASN A 384 -0.86 8.61 17.80
CA ASN A 384 -0.08 8.21 16.63
C ASN A 384 1.06 7.27 17.03
N ASN A 385 0.78 5.97 17.04
CA ASN A 385 1.76 4.95 17.45
C ASN A 385 1.88 3.89 16.33
N PRO A 386 2.96 3.92 15.52
CA PRO A 386 3.17 2.93 14.46
C PRO A 386 3.30 1.52 15.03
N GLY A 387 2.81 0.54 14.28
CA GLY A 387 2.67 -0.84 14.77
C GLY A 387 2.53 -1.85 13.64
N ARG A 388 2.06 -3.05 14.02
CA ARG A 388 1.79 -4.17 13.11
C ARG A 388 0.62 -5.02 13.62
N TRP A 389 0.05 -5.84 12.75
CA TRP A 389 -0.96 -6.83 13.12
C TRP A 389 -0.30 -8.12 13.59
N LEU A 390 -0.61 -8.55 14.82
CA LEU A 390 -0.11 -9.81 15.39
C LEU A 390 -1.27 -10.79 15.64
N PRO A 391 -1.07 -12.10 15.41
CA PRO A 391 -2.06 -13.12 15.74
C PRO A 391 -2.26 -13.22 17.26
N PHE A 392 -3.49 -13.53 17.65
CA PHE A 392 -3.83 -13.92 19.01
C PHE A 392 -3.70 -15.45 19.18
N PRO A 393 -3.08 -15.94 20.26
CA PRO A 393 -2.85 -17.37 20.49
C PRO A 393 -4.18 -18.15 20.56
N LYS A 394 -4.29 -19.27 19.80
CA LYS A 394 -5.55 -20.07 19.72
C LYS A 394 -5.79 -21.06 20.87
N ASN A 395 -4.81 -21.31 21.74
CA ASN A 395 -4.78 -22.51 22.62
C ASN A 395 -5.08 -22.27 24.12
N ASN A 396 -5.62 -21.13 24.54
CA ASN A 396 -5.67 -20.74 25.96
C ASN A 396 -7.10 -20.74 26.54
N SER A 397 -7.74 -21.91 26.57
CA SER A 397 -9.17 -22.11 26.86
C SER A 397 -9.78 -21.49 28.13
N LEU A 398 -9.01 -20.85 29.04
CA LEU A 398 -9.55 -20.10 30.20
C LEU A 398 -8.73 -18.86 30.61
N GLN A 399 -7.44 -18.76 30.26
CA GLN A 399 -6.64 -17.54 30.49
C GLN A 399 -6.91 -16.45 29.44
N ASP A 400 -7.59 -16.80 28.35
CA ASP A 400 -7.88 -15.90 27.23
C ASP A 400 -8.74 -14.70 27.60
N ALA A 401 -9.69 -14.80 28.53
CA ALA A 401 -10.55 -13.66 28.89
C ALA A 401 -9.78 -12.55 29.62
N LEU A 402 -8.88 -12.92 30.54
CA LEU A 402 -8.09 -11.94 31.30
C LEU A 402 -6.97 -11.33 30.46
N VAL A 403 -6.43 -12.07 29.50
CA VAL A 403 -5.38 -11.58 28.60
C VAL A 403 -5.98 -10.75 27.46
N SER A 404 -7.11 -11.18 26.90
CA SER A 404 -7.83 -10.41 25.86
C SER A 404 -8.31 -9.06 26.38
N SER A 405 -8.77 -8.97 27.64
CA SER A 405 -9.09 -7.69 28.30
C SER A 405 -7.88 -6.79 28.56
N GLN A 406 -6.65 -7.22 28.27
CA GLN A 406 -5.46 -6.34 28.31
C GLN A 406 -5.11 -5.76 26.94
N LEU A 407 -5.73 -6.22 25.86
CA LEU A 407 -5.52 -5.74 24.49
C LEU A 407 -6.57 -4.70 24.12
N ALA A 408 -6.22 -3.76 23.23
CA ALA A 408 -7.19 -2.81 22.69
C ALA A 408 -8.41 -3.51 22.08
N GLY A 409 -8.19 -4.51 21.24
CA GLY A 409 -9.25 -5.32 20.64
C GLY A 409 -8.69 -6.38 19.70
N LEU A 410 -9.57 -7.25 19.21
CA LEU A 410 -9.26 -8.25 18.20
C LEU A 410 -10.10 -8.04 16.94
N THR A 411 -9.45 -8.22 15.79
CA THR A 411 -10.14 -8.39 14.51
C THR A 411 -10.82 -9.76 14.44
N ARG A 412 -11.73 -9.92 13.48
CA ARG A 412 -12.37 -11.19 13.12
C ARG A 412 -11.37 -12.30 12.78
N ASP A 413 -10.20 -11.92 12.28
CA ASP A 413 -9.13 -12.84 11.90
C ASP A 413 -8.28 -13.26 13.11
N GLY A 414 -8.69 -12.83 14.32
CA GLY A 414 -7.98 -13.10 15.56
C GLY A 414 -6.67 -12.35 15.66
N LYS A 415 -6.57 -11.13 15.10
CA LYS A 415 -5.35 -10.30 15.19
C LYS A 415 -5.60 -9.07 16.04
N TYR A 416 -4.56 -8.59 16.74
CA TYR A 416 -4.59 -7.31 17.45
C TYR A 416 -3.56 -6.35 16.87
N TRP A 417 -3.80 -5.05 17.03
CA TRP A 417 -2.85 -4.01 16.66
C TRP A 417 -1.79 -3.87 17.76
N ALA A 418 -0.52 -4.05 17.37
CA ALA A 418 0.63 -4.04 18.28
C ALA A 418 1.61 -2.93 17.89
N PRO A 419 1.55 -1.76 18.53
CA PRO A 419 2.58 -0.74 18.36
C PRO A 419 3.98 -1.25 18.70
N TYR A 420 5.00 -0.70 18.03
CA TYR A 420 6.38 -1.18 18.17
C TYR A 420 7.01 -0.86 19.54
N SER A 421 6.64 0.27 20.15
CA SER A 421 7.31 0.82 21.33
C SER A 421 6.42 0.91 22.58
N CYS A 422 5.13 0.63 22.45
CA CYS A 422 4.14 0.74 23.52
C CYS A 422 2.99 -0.24 23.30
N ARG A 423 2.08 -0.33 24.27
CA ARG A 423 0.82 -1.08 24.13
C ARG A 423 -0.38 -0.22 24.48
N PHE A 424 -1.49 -0.46 23.79
CA PHE A 424 -2.78 0.04 24.22
C PHE A 424 -3.37 -0.94 25.24
N ARG A 425 -3.98 -0.44 26.31
CA ARG A 425 -4.81 -1.27 27.19
C ARG A 425 -6.25 -1.24 26.69
N HIS A 426 -7.02 -2.27 27.00
CA HIS A 426 -8.47 -2.15 26.86
C HIS A 426 -8.97 -1.10 27.84
N LEU A 427 -9.77 -0.17 27.34
CA LEU A 427 -10.61 0.70 28.16
C LEU A 427 -12.06 0.32 27.88
N SER A 428 -12.85 0.05 28.91
CA SER A 428 -14.29 -0.08 28.70
C SER A 428 -14.88 1.28 28.33
N TYR A 429 -16.05 1.28 27.70
CA TYR A 429 -16.74 2.52 27.36
C TYR A 429 -17.13 3.30 28.62
N GLU A 430 -17.47 2.61 29.71
CA GLU A 430 -17.79 3.23 30.99
C GLU A 430 -16.54 3.88 31.62
N GLN A 431 -15.38 3.21 31.54
CA GLN A 431 -14.09 3.78 31.95
C GLN A 431 -13.77 5.04 31.15
N PHE A 432 -14.03 5.02 29.84
CA PHE A 432 -13.86 6.20 29.00
C PHE A 432 -14.79 7.33 29.40
N ASN A 433 -16.07 7.07 29.67
CA ASN A 433 -17.01 8.09 30.12
C ASN A 433 -16.56 8.75 31.44
N ARG A 434 -16.08 7.96 32.41
CA ARG A 434 -15.48 8.46 33.66
C ARG A 434 -14.24 9.32 33.38
N CYS A 435 -13.31 8.84 32.57
CA CYS A 435 -12.12 9.60 32.19
C CYS A 435 -12.48 10.92 31.50
N ALA A 436 -13.36 10.86 30.50
CA ALA A 436 -13.69 11.99 29.64
C ALA A 436 -14.49 13.06 30.37
N SER A 437 -15.44 12.67 31.24
CA SER A 437 -16.17 13.64 32.08
C SER A 437 -15.28 14.40 33.06
N LYS A 438 -14.20 13.77 33.54
CA LYS A 438 -13.23 14.41 34.44
C LYS A 438 -12.27 15.34 33.70
N LYS A 439 -11.79 14.92 32.52
CA LYS A 439 -10.75 15.65 31.77
C LYS A 439 -11.30 16.66 30.76
N TYR A 440 -12.47 16.38 30.20
CA TYR A 440 -13.05 17.08 29.05
C TYR A 440 -14.50 17.50 29.35
N ALA A 441 -14.71 18.12 30.51
CA ALA A 441 -16.03 18.47 31.03
C ALA A 441 -16.81 19.47 30.16
N ARG A 442 -16.12 20.30 29.36
CA ARG A 442 -16.77 21.21 28.39
C ARG A 442 -17.25 20.48 27.14
N GLY A 443 -16.83 19.22 26.95
CA GLY A 443 -17.32 18.35 25.89
C GLY A 443 -16.40 18.21 24.69
N MET A 444 -16.92 17.53 23.67
CA MET A 444 -16.20 17.22 22.43
C MET A 444 -17.05 17.51 21.19
N ASN A 445 -16.42 18.05 20.15
CA ASN A 445 -17.04 18.17 18.82
C ASN A 445 -16.41 17.15 17.86
N LEU A 446 -17.23 16.37 17.14
CA LEU A 446 -16.78 15.39 16.15
C LEU A 446 -17.33 15.73 14.77
N TYR A 447 -16.43 16.02 13.83
CA TYR A 447 -16.74 16.26 12.43
C TYR A 447 -16.23 15.11 11.60
N GLY A 448 -17.09 14.43 10.85
CA GLY A 448 -16.62 13.33 10.02
C GLY A 448 -17.68 12.66 9.18
N ASP A 449 -17.23 11.68 8.42
CA ASP A 449 -18.06 10.88 7.54
C ASP A 449 -18.77 9.74 8.28
N SER A 450 -19.21 8.75 7.51
CA SER A 450 -19.79 7.52 8.05
C SER A 450 -18.90 6.78 9.04
N ASN A 451 -17.58 6.81 8.92
CA ASN A 451 -16.70 6.08 9.84
C ASN A 451 -16.71 6.69 11.25
N ILE A 452 -16.71 8.03 11.38
CA ILE A 452 -16.91 8.69 12.69
C ILE A 452 -18.25 8.33 13.31
N ARG A 453 -19.31 8.22 12.51
CA ARG A 453 -20.60 7.79 13.03
C ARG A 453 -20.59 6.36 13.55
N ARG A 454 -19.82 5.46 12.92
CA ARG A 454 -19.65 4.10 13.43
C ARG A 454 -18.94 4.09 14.78
N SER A 455 -17.92 4.94 14.95
CA SER A 455 -17.29 5.18 16.26
C SER A 455 -18.30 5.67 17.29
N ILE A 456 -19.12 6.68 16.95
CA ILE A 456 -20.17 7.22 17.82
C ILE A 456 -21.19 6.17 18.23
N LYS A 457 -21.64 5.32 17.30
CA LYS A 457 -22.60 4.27 17.62
C LYS A 457 -22.02 3.28 18.63
N LYS A 458 -20.76 2.92 18.48
CA LYS A 458 -20.05 2.09 19.46
C LYS A 458 -19.93 2.76 20.83
N PHE A 459 -19.64 4.06 20.88
CA PHE A 459 -19.64 4.83 22.14
C PHE A 459 -21.02 4.84 22.79
N LEU A 460 -22.08 5.13 22.02
CA LEU A 460 -23.46 5.13 22.51
C LEU A 460 -23.90 3.76 23.00
N SER A 461 -23.45 2.70 22.34
CA SER A 461 -23.85 1.32 22.63
C SER A 461 -22.94 0.53 23.52
N HIS A 462 -21.91 1.17 24.07
CA HIS A 462 -20.91 0.49 24.90
C HIS A 462 -20.37 -0.77 24.19
N GLY A 463 -20.20 -0.70 22.86
CA GLY A 463 -19.73 -1.79 22.00
C GLY A 463 -20.81 -2.78 21.52
N GLN A 464 -22.01 -2.77 22.10
CA GLN A 464 -23.08 -3.76 21.88
C GLN A 464 -23.97 -3.48 20.67
N TRP A 465 -23.40 -3.19 19.50
CA TRP A 465 -24.17 -2.68 18.35
C TRP A 465 -24.37 -3.65 17.17
N CYS A 466 -23.60 -4.75 17.09
CA CYS A 466 -23.64 -5.65 15.93
C CYS A 466 -23.79 -7.13 16.33
N LYS A 467 -24.11 -8.00 15.35
CA LYS A 467 -24.30 -9.43 15.58
C LYS A 467 -23.01 -10.12 15.97
N GLY A 468 -23.05 -10.99 16.97
CA GLY A 468 -21.84 -11.66 17.43
C GLY A 468 -20.91 -10.68 18.15
N TRP A 469 -21.41 -9.57 18.70
CA TRP A 469 -20.61 -8.62 19.46
C TRP A 469 -19.90 -9.30 20.64
N GLU A 470 -20.50 -10.35 21.20
CA GLU A 470 -19.91 -11.21 22.23
C GLU A 470 -18.64 -11.95 21.76
N ASN A 471 -18.46 -12.12 20.45
CA ASN A 471 -17.25 -12.69 19.86
C ASN A 471 -16.17 -11.62 19.58
N HIS A 472 -16.50 -10.34 19.75
CA HIS A 472 -15.54 -9.25 19.74
C HIS A 472 -15.11 -8.97 21.19
N ILE A 473 -13.88 -8.46 21.39
CA ILE A 473 -13.44 -8.01 22.73
C ILE A 473 -14.18 -6.72 23.07
N THR A 474 -15.44 -6.86 23.41
CA THR A 474 -16.28 -5.85 24.04
C THR A 474 -16.89 -6.59 25.22
N GLN A 475 -16.12 -6.80 26.28
CA GLN A 475 -16.69 -7.30 27.54
C GLN A 475 -17.24 -6.07 28.28
N PRO A 476 -18.54 -5.75 28.16
CA PRO A 476 -19.12 -4.69 28.98
C PRO A 476 -18.90 -5.05 30.45
N LEU A 477 -18.66 -4.03 31.28
CA LEU A 477 -18.42 -4.23 32.72
C LEU A 477 -19.64 -4.79 33.46
N LEU A 478 -20.83 -4.67 32.85
CA LEU A 478 -22.08 -5.12 33.44
C LEU A 478 -22.13 -6.66 33.53
N PRO A 479 -22.56 -7.22 34.68
CA PRO A 479 -22.82 -8.65 34.81
C PRO A 479 -23.90 -9.11 33.83
N ASP A 480 -23.88 -10.39 33.45
CA ASP A 480 -24.70 -10.93 32.34
C ASP A 480 -26.20 -10.69 32.49
N ASP A 481 -26.70 -10.61 33.72
CA ASP A 481 -28.10 -10.33 34.07
C ASP A 481 -28.50 -8.86 33.87
N GLN A 482 -27.52 -7.96 33.70
CA GLN A 482 -27.68 -6.54 33.41
C GLN A 482 -27.32 -6.20 31.96
N LYS A 483 -26.83 -7.17 31.20
CA LYS A 483 -26.63 -7.01 29.75
C LYS A 483 -27.99 -6.94 29.06
N PRO A 484 -28.10 -6.22 27.93
CA PRO A 484 -29.35 -6.18 27.19
C PRO A 484 -29.80 -7.58 26.79
N VAL A 485 -31.05 -7.90 27.14
CA VAL A 485 -31.67 -9.16 26.73
C VAL A 485 -32.13 -9.04 25.28
N ILE A 486 -31.58 -9.87 24.40
CA ILE A 486 -32.17 -10.14 23.09
C ILE A 486 -33.44 -10.94 23.35
N ASP A 487 -34.58 -10.26 23.45
CA ASP A 487 -35.85 -10.93 23.67
C ASP A 487 -36.36 -11.54 22.36
N SER A 488 -36.03 -12.82 22.13
CA SER A 488 -36.47 -13.58 20.97
C SER A 488 -37.98 -13.81 20.92
N THR A 489 -38.74 -13.44 21.97
CA THR A 489 -40.20 -13.64 22.04
C THR A 489 -41.00 -12.50 21.40
N TYR A 490 -40.35 -11.37 21.06
CA TYR A 490 -40.96 -10.23 20.36
C TYR A 490 -40.97 -10.33 18.82
N LEU A 491 -41.15 -11.55 18.27
CA LEU A 491 -41.50 -11.80 16.85
C LEU A 491 -42.96 -11.35 16.56
N VAL A 492 -43.31 -10.12 16.90
CA VAL A 492 -44.67 -9.58 16.78
C VAL A 492 -44.90 -9.05 15.36
N ARG A 493 -46.05 -9.44 14.81
CA ARG A 493 -46.53 -9.23 13.43
C ARG A 493 -46.37 -7.81 12.88
N ARG A 494 -45.94 -7.79 11.62
CA ARG A 494 -45.61 -6.68 10.71
C ARG A 494 -46.73 -5.71 10.33
N ASP A 495 -47.89 -5.75 10.99
CA ASP A 495 -49.12 -5.12 10.49
C ASP A 495 -49.65 -3.94 11.33
N GLU A 496 -48.97 -3.53 12.41
CA GLU A 496 -49.35 -2.29 13.09
C GLU A 496 -48.65 -1.07 12.48
N PRO A 497 -49.39 -0.10 11.90
CA PRO A 497 -48.82 1.16 11.49
C PRO A 497 -48.26 1.86 12.73
N ALA A 498 -47.05 2.43 12.60
CA ALA A 498 -46.39 3.24 13.62
C ALA A 498 -47.30 4.40 14.05
N SER A 499 -48.19 4.11 15.00
CA SER A 499 -49.25 4.99 15.45
C SER A 499 -48.80 5.68 16.73
N SER A 500 -47.72 6.45 16.60
CA SER A 500 -47.40 7.55 17.50
C SER A 500 -46.38 8.44 16.80
N PRO A 501 -46.67 9.71 16.51
CA PRO A 501 -45.62 10.65 16.14
C PRO A 501 -44.64 10.68 17.31
N ALA A 502 -43.40 10.25 17.06
CA ALA A 502 -42.32 10.41 18.02
C ALA A 502 -42.32 11.88 18.44
N VAL A 503 -42.57 12.13 19.73
CA VAL A 503 -42.32 13.43 20.33
C VAL A 503 -40.90 13.78 19.93
N VAL A 504 -40.74 14.89 19.22
CA VAL A 504 -39.44 15.49 18.92
C VAL A 504 -38.91 15.94 20.28
N ASP A 505 -38.29 15.01 20.99
CA ASP A 505 -37.51 15.24 22.19
C ASP A 505 -36.44 16.29 21.84
N ASN A 506 -35.96 17.06 22.82
CA ASN A 506 -35.19 18.31 22.63
C ASN A 506 -33.83 18.19 21.88
N GLY A 507 -33.59 17.13 21.12
CA GLY A 507 -32.40 16.89 20.31
C GLY A 507 -31.27 16.20 21.05
N ASP A 508 -31.43 15.95 22.35
CA ASP A 508 -30.43 15.30 23.21
C ASP A 508 -30.57 13.79 23.16
N TYR A 509 -29.62 13.12 22.50
CA TYR A 509 -29.54 11.66 22.48
C TYR A 509 -28.73 11.16 23.69
N ASN A 510 -29.32 10.25 24.46
CA ASN A 510 -28.66 9.59 25.59
C ASN A 510 -28.26 8.16 25.22
N SER A 511 -27.18 7.64 25.81
CA SER A 511 -26.83 6.21 25.71
C SER A 511 -28.04 5.34 26.06
N PRO A 512 -28.49 4.44 25.16
CA PRO A 512 -29.59 3.52 25.43
C PRO A 512 -29.30 2.67 26.65
N LYS A 513 -30.25 2.66 27.59
CA LYS A 513 -30.16 1.86 28.83
C LYS A 513 -30.48 0.38 28.62
N GLU A 514 -31.14 0.06 27.51
CA GLU A 514 -31.47 -1.31 27.12
C GLU A 514 -31.38 -1.46 25.59
N TYR A 515 -30.46 -2.29 25.11
CA TYR A 515 -30.42 -2.73 23.71
C TYR A 515 -31.31 -3.95 23.50
N ARG A 516 -32.62 -3.72 23.32
CA ARG A 516 -33.53 -4.79 22.92
C ARG A 516 -33.51 -4.95 21.40
N TYR A 517 -32.96 -6.05 20.93
CA TYR A 517 -33.11 -6.50 19.53
C TYR A 517 -34.39 -7.32 19.44
N THR A 518 -35.33 -6.93 18.58
CA THR A 518 -36.61 -7.63 18.43
C THR A 518 -36.51 -8.82 17.46
N GLU A 519 -35.46 -8.92 16.63
CA GLU A 519 -35.17 -10.10 15.79
C GLU A 519 -33.65 -10.30 15.55
N GLU A 520 -33.19 -11.55 15.34
CA GLU A 520 -31.79 -11.89 15.03
C GLU A 520 -31.29 -11.25 13.71
N SER A 521 -32.21 -10.96 12.79
CA SER A 521 -31.99 -10.21 11.54
C SER A 521 -31.66 -8.73 11.76
N GLN A 522 -31.92 -8.18 12.96
CA GLN A 522 -31.59 -6.80 13.34
C GLN A 522 -30.17 -6.66 13.87
N THR A 523 -29.58 -7.76 14.31
CA THR A 523 -28.15 -7.83 14.59
C THR A 523 -27.44 -7.97 13.24
N ARG A 524 -26.79 -6.89 12.79
CA ARG A 524 -26.25 -6.76 11.43
C ARG A 524 -24.91 -7.49 11.28
N ASN A 525 -24.56 -7.86 10.05
CA ASN A 525 -23.18 -8.24 9.72
C ASN A 525 -22.26 -7.07 10.08
N CYS A 526 -21.34 -7.25 11.03
CA CYS A 526 -20.37 -6.26 11.54
C CYS A 526 -19.39 -5.74 10.47
N TYR A 527 -19.67 -5.93 9.18
CA TYR A 527 -18.72 -5.87 8.10
C TYR A 527 -18.93 -4.68 7.16
N CYS A 528 -20.15 -4.42 6.68
CA CYS A 528 -20.44 -3.32 5.77
C CYS A 528 -21.84 -2.76 6.01
N GLU A 529 -21.94 -1.75 6.88
CA GLU A 529 -23.23 -1.14 7.23
C GLU A 529 -23.73 -0.18 6.15
N ASP A 530 -25.04 0.00 6.01
CA ASP A 530 -25.64 1.24 5.52
C ASP A 530 -26.53 1.85 6.61
N PHE A 531 -26.52 3.18 6.74
CA PHE A 531 -27.18 3.90 7.82
C PHE A 531 -28.72 3.80 7.75
N SER A 532 -29.28 3.36 6.63
CA SER A 532 -30.72 3.42 6.35
C SER A 532 -31.51 2.13 6.60
N GLU A 533 -31.01 1.17 7.39
CA GLU A 533 -31.70 -0.12 7.44
C GLU A 533 -33.04 -0.08 8.21
N PRO A 534 -34.00 -0.94 7.82
CA PRO A 534 -35.42 -0.78 8.19
C PRO A 534 -35.74 -0.84 9.69
N HIS A 535 -34.88 -1.45 10.49
CA HIS A 535 -35.12 -1.71 11.92
C HIS A 535 -34.26 -0.85 12.87
N TRP A 536 -33.50 0.12 12.34
CA TRP A 536 -32.74 1.03 13.20
C TRP A 536 -33.68 1.91 14.01
N ASN A 537 -33.57 1.87 15.34
CA ASN A 537 -34.32 2.79 16.18
C ASN A 537 -33.74 4.21 16.06
N LYS A 538 -34.42 5.04 15.27
CA LYS A 538 -34.00 6.43 15.03
C LYS A 538 -33.97 7.30 16.29
N THR A 539 -34.63 6.88 17.38
CA THR A 539 -34.54 7.60 18.66
C THR A 539 -33.18 7.43 19.35
N TRP A 540 -32.39 6.41 18.99
CA TRP A 540 -31.04 6.23 19.52
C TRP A 540 -30.01 7.07 18.77
N PHE A 541 -30.18 7.21 17.46
CA PHE A 541 -29.31 8.01 16.59
C PHE A 541 -29.99 8.13 15.23
N ASP A 542 -30.47 9.29 14.78
CA ASP A 542 -31.07 9.36 13.44
C ASP A 542 -30.00 9.28 12.33
N PRO A 543 -29.90 8.20 11.55
CA PRO A 543 -28.93 8.09 10.47
C PRO A 543 -28.99 9.20 9.41
N MET A 544 -30.10 9.93 9.31
CA MET A 544 -30.23 11.01 8.32
C MET A 544 -29.86 12.38 8.88
N ALA A 545 -29.87 12.56 10.21
CA ALA A 545 -29.60 13.85 10.83
C ALA A 545 -28.14 14.26 10.64
N ARG A 546 -27.90 15.47 10.13
CA ARG A 546 -26.54 15.99 9.92
C ARG A 546 -25.85 16.31 11.24
N ARG A 547 -26.61 16.67 12.27
CA ARG A 547 -26.08 17.06 13.56
C ARG A 547 -26.78 16.31 14.68
N PHE A 548 -26.01 15.98 15.72
CA PHE A 548 -26.48 15.39 16.95
C PHE A 548 -25.84 16.11 18.13
N GLU A 549 -26.63 16.39 19.14
CA GLU A 549 -26.11 16.66 20.48
C GLU A 549 -26.32 15.39 21.30
N LEU A 550 -25.23 14.86 21.82
CA LEU A 550 -25.18 13.60 22.55
C LEU A 550 -24.70 13.88 23.97
N ILE A 551 -25.21 13.13 24.94
CA ILE A 551 -24.63 13.10 26.29
C ILE A 551 -24.19 11.66 26.55
N TYR A 552 -22.87 11.47 26.61
CA TYR A 552 -22.32 10.20 27.06
C TYR A 552 -22.30 10.20 28.57
N SER A 553 -22.79 9.12 29.17
CA SER A 553 -22.96 9.01 30.61
C SER A 553 -22.94 7.57 31.07
N ASN A 554 -22.35 7.34 32.25
CA ASN A 554 -22.63 6.12 33.01
C ASN A 554 -23.86 6.34 33.89
N ASP A 555 -24.68 5.30 34.05
CA ASP A 555 -25.72 5.29 35.06
C ASP A 555 -25.14 5.05 36.48
N ALA A 556 -26.01 5.06 37.50
CA ALA A 556 -25.59 4.89 38.88
C ALA A 556 -25.00 3.50 39.16
N THR A 557 -25.46 2.47 38.45
CA THR A 557 -25.00 1.09 38.58
C THR A 557 -23.62 0.92 37.95
N GLU A 558 -23.46 1.39 36.71
CA GLU A 558 -22.19 1.41 35.96
C GLU A 558 -21.12 2.22 36.70
N SER A 559 -21.48 3.44 37.13
CA SER A 559 -20.57 4.32 37.88
C SER A 559 -20.11 3.68 39.19
N LYS A 560 -20.99 2.92 39.85
CA LYS A 560 -20.67 2.19 41.08
C LYS A 560 -19.82 0.95 40.80
N ALA A 561 -20.10 0.22 39.70
CA ALA A 561 -19.35 -0.96 39.29
C ALA A 561 -17.88 -0.62 38.94
N LEU A 562 -17.64 0.56 38.35
CA LEU A 562 -16.30 1.07 38.09
C LEU A 562 -15.46 1.31 39.35
N GLY A 563 -16.10 1.61 40.48
CA GLY A 563 -15.43 2.00 41.71
C GLY A 563 -14.65 3.32 41.57
N ILE A 564 -13.51 3.39 42.27
CA ILE A 564 -12.57 4.52 42.20
C ILE A 564 -11.55 4.22 41.11
N THR A 565 -11.40 5.15 40.18
CA THR A 565 -10.48 5.05 39.04
C THR A 565 -9.28 5.97 39.21
N GLU A 566 -8.26 5.81 38.36
CA GLU A 566 -7.09 6.69 38.33
C GLU A 566 -7.40 8.14 37.90
N TRP A 567 -8.59 8.38 37.32
CA TRP A 567 -9.04 9.71 36.90
C TRP A 567 -9.87 10.44 37.96
N ASP A 568 -10.20 9.76 39.06
CA ASP A 568 -10.91 10.38 40.17
C ASP A 568 -9.97 11.20 41.05
N ASP A 569 -10.47 12.33 41.54
CA ASP A 569 -9.73 13.18 42.48
C ASP A 569 -9.36 12.39 43.72
N LYS A 570 -8.08 12.48 44.13
CA LYS A 570 -7.63 11.85 45.37
C LYS A 570 -8.45 12.41 46.53
N PRO A 571 -9.01 11.55 47.40
CA PRO A 571 -9.82 12.01 48.51
C PRO A 571 -8.98 12.90 49.44
N VAL A 572 -9.35 14.17 49.54
CA VAL A 572 -8.72 15.12 50.47
C VAL A 572 -9.22 14.78 51.88
N ASN A 573 -8.31 14.42 52.79
CA ASN A 573 -8.60 14.15 54.21
C ASN A 573 -9.56 12.98 54.50
N GLY A 574 -9.52 11.90 53.72
CA GLY A 574 -10.27 10.68 54.02
C GLY A 574 -11.78 10.78 53.79
N SER A 575 -12.28 11.85 53.18
CA SER A 575 -13.65 11.91 52.69
C SER A 575 -13.84 10.89 51.56
N SER A 576 -14.97 10.19 51.53
CA SER A 576 -15.32 9.37 50.37
C SER A 576 -15.27 10.22 49.10
N PRO A 577 -14.58 9.78 48.03
CA PRO A 577 -14.52 10.54 46.79
C PRO A 577 -15.96 10.76 46.30
N LYS A 578 -16.28 12.01 45.95
CA LYS A 578 -17.52 12.30 45.26
C LYS A 578 -17.43 11.67 43.88
N LEU A 579 -18.09 10.52 43.73
CA LEU A 579 -18.42 9.95 42.43
C LEU A 579 -19.14 11.05 41.64
N GLY A 580 -18.44 11.60 40.64
CA GLY A 580 -18.98 12.64 39.78
C GLY A 580 -20.10 12.06 38.92
N ASN A 581 -20.87 12.94 38.29
CA ASN A 581 -21.66 12.51 37.14
C ASN A 581 -20.66 12.21 36.02
N ASP A 582 -20.60 10.95 35.57
CA ASP A 582 -19.75 10.48 34.46
C ASP A 582 -20.25 10.98 33.10
N ARG A 583 -20.71 12.24 33.07
CA ARG A 583 -21.44 12.87 31.97
C ARG A 583 -20.55 13.87 31.27
N PHE A 584 -20.49 13.78 29.94
CA PHE A 584 -19.88 14.84 29.13
C PHE A 584 -20.65 15.03 27.82
N PRO A 585 -20.79 16.28 27.36
CA PRO A 585 -21.52 16.58 26.13
C PRO A 585 -20.66 16.30 24.91
N VAL A 586 -21.29 15.83 23.84
CA VAL A 586 -20.67 15.51 22.57
C VAL A 586 -21.53 16.05 21.44
N SER A 587 -21.03 17.01 20.66
CA SER A 587 -21.68 17.43 19.42
C SER A 587 -21.07 16.67 18.25
N SER A 588 -21.88 16.02 17.43
CA SER A 588 -21.42 15.40 16.20
C SER A 588 -22.04 16.05 14.98
N TYR A 589 -21.22 16.34 13.98
CA TYR A 589 -21.66 16.75 12.66
C TYR A 589 -21.18 15.74 11.60
N LYS A 590 -22.12 15.17 10.85
CA LYS A 590 -21.81 14.33 9.69
C LYS A 590 -21.61 15.18 8.45
N TRP A 591 -20.38 15.22 7.96
CA TRP A 591 -20.09 15.68 6.60
C TRP A 591 -19.56 14.57 5.70
N ASP A 592 -19.95 14.58 4.44
CA ASP A 592 -19.47 13.64 3.42
C ASP A 592 -18.19 14.21 2.78
N GLY A 593 -17.17 14.48 3.61
CA GLY A 593 -15.97 15.27 3.27
C GLY A 593 -16.26 16.77 3.11
N LEU A 594 -15.29 17.54 2.63
CA LEU A 594 -15.41 18.93 2.20
C LEU A 594 -16.02 19.04 0.79
N THR A 595 -16.97 18.17 0.49
CA THR A 595 -17.56 18.03 -0.84
C THR A 595 -18.88 18.81 -0.95
N TYR A 596 -19.35 18.97 -2.19
CA TYR A 596 -20.66 19.57 -2.51
C TYR A 596 -21.87 18.70 -2.07
N LEU A 597 -21.64 17.49 -1.57
CA LEU A 597 -22.70 16.54 -1.17
C LEU A 597 -23.34 16.88 0.18
N ASN A 598 -22.78 17.86 0.89
CA ASN A 598 -23.27 18.29 2.19
C ASN A 598 -24.47 19.23 2.07
N ILE A 599 -25.54 18.91 2.81
CA ILE A 599 -26.74 19.74 2.94
C ILE A 599 -27.12 19.79 4.43
N PRO A 600 -26.96 20.92 5.14
CA PRO A 600 -26.32 22.15 4.67
C PRO A 600 -24.81 21.96 4.39
N GLY A 601 -24.22 22.93 3.70
CA GLY A 601 -22.80 22.89 3.31
C GLY A 601 -21.86 22.71 4.49
N TRP A 602 -20.71 22.06 4.26
CA TRP A 602 -19.73 21.75 5.31
C TRP A 602 -19.17 23.01 6.00
N ASP A 603 -19.17 24.16 5.31
CA ASP A 603 -18.74 25.46 5.79
C ASP A 603 -19.61 26.03 6.92
N THR A 604 -20.80 25.46 7.11
CA THR A 604 -21.69 25.78 8.23
C THR A 604 -21.48 24.90 9.46
N ALA A 605 -20.73 23.80 9.32
CA ALA A 605 -20.60 22.79 10.37
C ALA A 605 -19.94 23.37 11.63
N VAL A 606 -18.73 23.93 11.48
CA VAL A 606 -17.95 24.48 12.61
C VAL A 606 -18.67 25.65 13.29
N PRO A 607 -19.13 26.69 12.58
CA PRO A 607 -19.79 27.83 13.23
C PRO A 607 -21.09 27.48 13.97
N SER A 608 -21.73 26.37 13.59
CA SER A 608 -22.98 25.96 14.23
C SER A 608 -22.76 25.21 15.55
N SER A 609 -21.61 24.57 15.76
CA SER A 609 -21.34 23.69 16.91
C SER A 609 -21.23 24.46 18.24
N PRO A 610 -21.21 23.76 19.39
CA PRO A 610 -20.84 24.39 20.66
C PRO A 610 -19.41 24.94 20.61
N ARG A 611 -19.22 26.20 21.00
CA ARG A 611 -17.92 26.89 20.90
C ARG A 611 -16.94 26.48 22.00
N GLU A 612 -17.45 26.32 23.21
CA GLU A 612 -16.63 26.02 24.38
C GLU A 612 -16.55 24.51 24.59
N VAL A 613 -15.56 23.87 23.97
CA VAL A 613 -15.28 22.44 24.11
C VAL A 613 -13.80 22.20 24.40
N ASP A 614 -13.48 21.06 25.01
CA ASP A 614 -12.10 20.70 25.32
C ASP A 614 -11.41 19.99 24.15
N VAL A 615 -12.18 19.28 23.32
CA VAL A 615 -11.66 18.51 22.17
C VAL A 615 -12.50 18.78 20.92
N ALA A 616 -11.84 18.97 19.78
CA ALA A 616 -12.49 18.96 18.47
C ALA A 616 -11.76 17.98 17.54
N ILE A 617 -12.50 16.99 17.02
CA ILE A 617 -12.00 15.92 16.16
C ILE A 617 -12.49 16.15 14.74
N PHE A 618 -11.57 16.19 13.79
CA PHE A 618 -11.86 16.32 12.36
C PHE A 618 -11.42 15.06 11.62
N SER A 619 -12.35 14.39 10.96
CA SER A 619 -12.08 13.26 10.06
C SER A 619 -12.39 13.69 8.63
N LEU A 620 -11.37 13.62 7.76
CA LEU A 620 -11.44 14.01 6.35
C LEU A 620 -10.69 12.99 5.48
N GLY A 621 -10.71 13.18 4.17
CA GLY A 621 -9.85 12.50 3.21
C GLY A 621 -10.55 11.37 2.46
N ASN A 622 -11.38 10.54 3.10
CA ASN A 622 -12.01 9.41 2.42
C ASN A 622 -13.00 9.82 1.31
N TRP A 623 -13.96 10.69 1.64
CA TRP A 623 -14.90 11.24 0.66
C TRP A 623 -14.21 12.25 -0.27
N ASP A 624 -13.28 13.02 0.28
CA ASP A 624 -12.54 14.03 -0.47
C ASP A 624 -11.74 13.40 -1.61
N ALA A 625 -10.94 12.37 -1.32
CA ALA A 625 -10.21 11.62 -2.34
C ALA A 625 -11.17 10.97 -3.35
N ALA A 626 -12.33 10.49 -2.91
CA ALA A 626 -13.29 9.83 -3.80
C ALA A 626 -14.01 10.76 -4.78
N PHE A 627 -14.22 12.03 -4.43
CA PHE A 627 -15.14 12.93 -5.17
C PHE A 627 -14.59 14.31 -5.52
N ALA A 628 -13.45 14.74 -4.98
CA ALA A 628 -12.88 16.06 -5.21
C ALA A 628 -11.51 15.98 -5.90
N GLU A 629 -11.13 16.98 -6.68
CA GLU A 629 -9.75 17.14 -7.12
C GLU A 629 -8.87 17.63 -5.95
N LEU A 630 -7.57 17.31 -5.93
CA LEU A 630 -6.69 17.64 -4.80
C LEU A 630 -6.58 19.16 -4.59
N GLU A 631 -6.32 19.94 -5.66
CA GLU A 631 -6.09 21.38 -5.51
C GLU A 631 -7.33 22.14 -4.99
N PRO A 632 -8.55 21.96 -5.54
CA PRO A 632 -9.76 22.54 -4.94
C PRO A 632 -9.99 22.09 -3.50
N PHE A 633 -9.78 20.81 -3.20
CA PHE A 633 -9.89 20.28 -1.84
C PHE A 633 -8.92 20.98 -0.87
N LEU A 634 -7.67 21.20 -1.25
CA LEU A 634 -6.69 21.89 -0.40
C LEU A 634 -7.07 23.36 -0.13
N LYS A 635 -7.72 24.04 -1.09
CA LYS A 635 -8.28 25.39 -0.87
C LYS A 635 -9.42 25.36 0.15
N ASP A 636 -10.24 24.32 0.12
CA ASP A 636 -11.31 24.10 1.08
C ASP A 636 -10.77 23.71 2.46
N VAL A 637 -9.66 22.95 2.53
CA VAL A 637 -8.92 22.69 3.77
C VAL A 637 -8.40 24.00 4.38
N ASP A 638 -7.82 24.90 3.58
CA ASP A 638 -7.37 26.22 4.08
C ASP A 638 -8.53 27.06 4.63
N ARG A 639 -9.67 27.02 3.94
CA ARG A 639 -10.89 27.67 4.41
C ARG A 639 -11.36 27.07 5.74
N LEU A 640 -11.36 25.75 5.87
CA LEU A 640 -11.71 25.07 7.11
C LEU A 640 -10.74 25.43 8.25
N ILE A 641 -9.43 25.40 8.02
CA ILE A 641 -8.42 25.74 9.03
C ILE A 641 -8.63 27.16 9.56
N ARG A 642 -8.92 28.11 8.67
CA ARG A 642 -9.29 29.47 9.08
C ARG A 642 -10.54 29.51 9.96
N GLN A 643 -11.60 28.79 9.57
CA GLN A 643 -12.82 28.69 10.39
C GLN A 643 -12.52 28.09 11.77
N ILE A 644 -11.69 27.05 11.86
CA ILE A 644 -11.28 26.43 13.12
C ILE A 644 -10.56 27.44 14.02
N LYS A 645 -9.60 28.20 13.47
CA LYS A 645 -8.84 29.24 14.19
C LYS A 645 -9.72 30.39 14.68
N GLU A 646 -10.72 30.78 13.90
CA GLU A 646 -11.67 31.86 14.26
C GLU A 646 -12.68 31.39 15.31
N PHE A 647 -13.12 30.13 15.23
CA PHE A 647 -14.17 29.58 16.06
C PHE A 647 -13.64 29.10 17.43
N TYR A 648 -12.60 28.26 17.44
CA TYR A 648 -12.07 27.65 18.66
C TYR A 648 -10.94 28.47 19.30
N ASP A 649 -10.91 28.47 20.64
CA ASP A 649 -9.74 28.93 21.39
C ASP A 649 -8.70 27.80 21.42
N LEU A 650 -7.74 27.84 20.50
CA LEU A 650 -6.70 26.79 20.36
C LEU A 650 -5.79 26.65 21.60
N SER A 651 -5.83 27.60 22.54
CA SER A 651 -5.14 27.45 23.83
C SER A 651 -5.89 26.55 24.81
N LYS A 652 -7.19 26.35 24.58
CA LYS A 652 -8.10 25.60 25.45
C LYS A 652 -8.72 24.38 24.77
N THR A 653 -8.82 24.37 23.45
CA THR A 653 -9.42 23.27 22.68
C THR A 653 -8.33 22.49 21.99
N LYS A 654 -8.21 21.20 22.32
CA LYS A 654 -7.32 20.27 21.64
C LYS A 654 -7.91 19.90 20.28
N ILE A 655 -7.14 20.11 19.22
CA ILE A 655 -7.52 19.67 17.87
C ILE A 655 -6.94 18.28 17.61
N ILE A 656 -7.78 17.35 17.17
CA ILE A 656 -7.38 16.01 16.74
C ILE A 656 -7.76 15.85 15.27
N TYR A 657 -6.81 15.43 14.45
CA TYR A 657 -7.06 15.03 13.07
C TYR A 657 -7.10 13.51 12.99
N ARG A 658 -8.27 12.96 12.64
CA ARG A 658 -8.43 11.54 12.31
C ARG A 658 -8.11 11.38 10.84
N THR A 659 -7.03 10.66 10.55
CA THR A 659 -6.59 10.41 9.18
C THR A 659 -7.65 9.65 8.39
N ALA A 660 -7.60 9.77 7.07
CA ALA A 660 -8.43 8.95 6.20
C ALA A 660 -8.16 7.45 6.44
N GLN A 661 -9.17 6.62 6.24
CA GLN A 661 -9.01 5.17 6.22
C GLN A 661 -8.32 4.71 4.96
N TYR A 662 -7.33 3.81 5.07
CA TYR A 662 -6.75 3.20 3.88
C TYR A 662 -7.83 2.49 3.07
N TYR A 663 -8.14 3.04 1.90
CA TYR A 663 -9.00 2.43 0.90
C TYR A 663 -8.25 2.33 -0.40
N CYS A 664 -7.72 1.14 -0.64
CA CYS A 664 -7.35 0.64 -1.95
C CYS A 664 -7.85 -0.82 -2.00
N CYS A 665 -8.30 -1.35 -3.14
CA CYS A 665 -8.26 -0.83 -4.49
C CYS A 665 -9.53 -1.26 -5.20
N ARG A 666 -10.51 -0.37 -5.25
CA ARG A 666 -11.85 -0.77 -5.66
C ARG A 666 -12.17 -0.31 -7.07
N ILE A 667 -12.82 -1.20 -7.82
CA ILE A 667 -13.53 -0.87 -9.05
C ILE A 667 -14.75 -0.06 -8.66
N ASP A 668 -14.82 1.24 -8.98
CA ASP A 668 -16.11 1.90 -8.87
C ASP A 668 -17.04 1.51 -10.01
N VAL A 669 -17.79 0.44 -9.78
CA VAL A 669 -18.90 0.01 -10.63
C VAL A 669 -20.20 0.75 -10.30
N SER A 670 -20.20 1.63 -9.31
CA SER A 670 -21.39 2.43 -9.01
C SER A 670 -21.58 3.52 -10.07
N GLY A 671 -22.82 3.95 -10.28
CA GLY A 671 -23.11 5.08 -11.17
C GLY A 671 -22.54 6.43 -10.71
N ARG A 672 -21.76 6.47 -9.61
CA ARG A 672 -21.15 7.69 -9.05
C ARG A 672 -19.67 7.87 -9.41
N THR A 673 -19.05 6.90 -10.08
CA THR A 673 -17.65 6.94 -10.57
C THR A 673 -16.61 7.50 -9.58
N ARG A 674 -16.66 7.11 -8.31
CA ARG A 674 -15.70 7.33 -7.22
C ARG A 674 -14.28 7.04 -7.69
N GLN A 675 -13.41 8.01 -7.46
CA GLN A 675 -12.01 7.99 -7.86
C GLN A 675 -11.12 7.65 -6.65
N VAL A 676 -11.00 6.36 -6.32
CA VAL A 676 -10.25 5.93 -5.12
C VAL A 676 -9.10 5.01 -5.50
N SER A 677 -7.88 5.43 -5.19
CA SER A 677 -6.66 4.61 -5.20
C SER A 677 -5.85 4.91 -3.94
N GLY A 678 -4.97 3.98 -3.54
CA GLY A 678 -4.05 4.17 -2.42
C GLY A 678 -3.27 5.48 -2.53
N PRO A 679 -2.46 5.69 -3.59
CA PRO A 679 -1.60 6.88 -3.66
C PRO A 679 -2.36 8.20 -3.72
N ARG A 680 -3.56 8.19 -4.31
CA ARG A 680 -4.43 9.35 -4.30
C ARG A 680 -4.87 9.67 -2.88
N LEU A 681 -5.33 8.68 -2.13
CA LEU A 681 -5.66 8.86 -0.73
C LEU A 681 -4.46 9.35 0.08
N ASP A 682 -3.27 8.80 -0.18
CA ASP A 682 -2.01 9.17 0.49
C ASP A 682 -1.67 10.64 0.26
N SER A 683 -1.83 11.11 -0.98
CA SER A 683 -1.58 12.50 -1.36
C SER A 683 -2.53 13.44 -0.63
N PHE A 684 -3.83 13.10 -0.57
CA PHE A 684 -4.83 13.87 0.18
C PHE A 684 -4.50 13.88 1.67
N GLU A 685 -4.22 12.71 2.24
CA GLU A 685 -3.96 12.52 3.66
C GLU A 685 -2.68 13.26 4.10
N GLN A 686 -1.57 13.10 3.39
CA GLN A 686 -0.28 13.73 3.71
C GLN A 686 -0.39 15.26 3.73
N GLU A 687 -1.05 15.85 2.73
CA GLU A 687 -1.22 17.30 2.63
C GLU A 687 -2.09 17.86 3.76
N VAL A 688 -3.22 17.21 4.06
CA VAL A 688 -4.11 17.63 5.15
C VAL A 688 -3.40 17.47 6.49
N ARG A 689 -2.76 16.32 6.72
CA ARG A 689 -1.99 16.04 7.94
C ARG A 689 -0.94 17.12 8.18
N ASN A 690 -0.15 17.46 7.17
CA ASN A 690 0.87 18.50 7.26
C ASN A 690 0.27 19.86 7.63
N ARG A 691 -0.82 20.28 6.99
CA ARG A 691 -1.49 21.56 7.29
C ARG A 691 -2.08 21.57 8.70
N PHE A 692 -2.80 20.53 9.10
CA PHE A 692 -3.38 20.42 10.45
C PHE A 692 -2.31 20.43 11.55
N VAL A 693 -1.21 19.68 11.40
CA VAL A 693 -0.11 19.67 12.36
C VAL A 693 0.56 21.04 12.43
N ASN A 694 0.89 21.63 11.28
CA ASN A 694 1.65 22.88 11.24
C ASN A 694 0.83 24.07 11.73
N GLU A 695 -0.42 24.16 11.29
CA GLU A 695 -1.29 25.33 11.50
C GLU A 695 -2.19 25.26 12.73
N LEU A 696 -2.60 24.06 13.15
CA LEU A 696 -3.52 23.86 14.27
C LEU A 696 -2.87 23.14 15.45
N LYS A 697 -1.60 22.70 15.32
CA LYS A 697 -0.92 21.84 16.29
C LYS A 697 -1.75 20.58 16.61
N ALA A 698 -2.44 20.07 15.58
CA ALA A 698 -3.33 18.94 15.75
C ALA A 698 -2.55 17.68 16.15
N GLU A 699 -3.12 16.89 17.06
CA GLU A 699 -2.66 15.52 17.31
C GLU A 699 -3.27 14.56 16.29
N ILE A 700 -2.53 13.52 15.90
CA ILE A 700 -2.97 12.63 14.81
C ILE A 700 -3.52 11.30 15.34
N TRP A 701 -4.80 11.06 15.10
CA TRP A 701 -5.43 9.74 15.25
C TRP A 701 -5.27 8.98 13.93
N ASP A 702 -4.17 8.22 13.82
CA ASP A 702 -3.78 7.54 12.59
C ASP A 702 -4.56 6.23 12.39
N THR A 703 -5.67 6.35 11.66
CA THR A 703 -6.46 5.19 11.23
C THR A 703 -6.05 4.67 9.86
N TYR A 704 -5.24 5.44 9.12
CA TYR A 704 -4.73 5.08 7.79
C TYR A 704 -3.80 3.87 7.93
N THR A 705 -2.81 3.95 8.83
CA THR A 705 -1.80 2.91 9.03
C THR A 705 -2.41 1.56 9.45
N LEU A 706 -3.56 1.55 10.13
CA LEU A 706 -4.26 0.32 10.50
C LEU A 706 -4.71 -0.48 9.27
N GLY A 707 -5.29 0.20 8.28
CA GLY A 707 -5.72 -0.43 7.05
C GLY A 707 -4.55 -0.74 6.11
N GLU A 708 -3.57 0.17 6.02
CA GLU A 708 -2.36 -0.02 5.20
C GLU A 708 -1.51 -1.21 5.67
N SER A 709 -1.46 -1.49 6.97
CA SER A 709 -0.62 -2.58 7.50
C SER A 709 -1.22 -3.98 7.33
N LYS A 710 -2.46 -4.09 6.86
CA LYS A 710 -3.14 -5.38 6.64
C LYS A 710 -2.56 -6.14 5.45
N THR A 711 -2.65 -7.47 5.49
CA THR A 711 -2.33 -8.31 4.34
C THR A 711 -3.30 -8.04 3.19
N TRP A 712 -2.93 -8.48 1.99
CA TRP A 712 -3.81 -8.37 0.85
C TRP A 712 -5.15 -9.10 1.08
N ASP A 713 -5.11 -10.33 1.57
CA ASP A 713 -6.33 -11.11 1.83
C ASP A 713 -7.27 -10.39 2.80
N GLU A 714 -6.73 -9.77 3.86
CA GLU A 714 -7.49 -8.97 4.81
C GLU A 714 -8.07 -7.69 4.19
N LYS A 715 -7.35 -7.07 3.24
CA LYS A 715 -7.83 -5.90 2.49
C LYS A 715 -8.89 -6.28 1.46
N THR A 716 -8.79 -7.45 0.84
CA THR A 716 -9.80 -7.94 -0.13
C THR A 716 -11.16 -8.10 0.50
N ILE A 717 -11.19 -8.42 1.79
CA ILE A 717 -12.39 -8.41 2.59
C ILE A 717 -12.89 -6.95 2.68
N GLY A 718 -12.08 -5.96 3.06
CA GLY A 718 -12.51 -4.55 3.09
C GLY A 718 -13.13 -4.01 1.78
N ILE A 719 -12.58 -4.37 0.62
CA ILE A 719 -13.03 -3.84 -0.69
C ILE A 719 -14.40 -4.35 -1.15
N THR A 720 -14.94 -5.44 -0.58
CA THR A 720 -16.28 -5.92 -0.97
C THR A 720 -17.39 -5.02 -0.45
N CYS A 721 -17.09 -4.16 0.54
CA CYS A 721 -18.06 -3.25 1.10
C CYS A 721 -18.41 -2.11 0.13
N PRO A 722 -19.67 -2.00 -0.37
CA PRO A 722 -20.00 -0.98 -1.35
C PRO A 722 -19.88 0.47 -0.86
N SER A 723 -19.93 0.65 0.45
CA SER A 723 -19.80 1.96 1.10
C SER A 723 -18.38 2.27 1.54
N ASN A 724 -17.41 1.37 1.28
CA ASN A 724 -16.03 1.48 1.79
C ASN A 724 -16.03 1.77 3.30
N HIS A 725 -16.76 0.98 4.08
CA HIS A 725 -16.75 1.15 5.52
C HIS A 725 -15.73 0.22 6.17
N VAL A 726 -15.11 0.72 7.23
CA VAL A 726 -14.27 -0.11 8.10
C VAL A 726 -15.15 -1.13 8.84
N PRO A 727 -14.74 -2.40 8.97
CA PRO A 727 -15.50 -3.38 9.74
C PRO A 727 -15.51 -3.04 11.25
N ALA A 728 -16.54 -3.45 11.97
CA ALA A 728 -16.81 -2.99 13.34
C ALA A 728 -15.71 -3.38 14.33
N ASP A 729 -15.07 -4.53 14.14
CA ASP A 729 -13.91 -4.98 14.90
C ASP A 729 -12.72 -4.01 14.76
N GLN A 730 -12.45 -3.48 13.57
CA GLN A 730 -11.43 -2.45 13.39
C GLN A 730 -11.87 -1.09 13.96
N VAL A 731 -13.15 -0.72 13.85
CA VAL A 731 -13.67 0.51 14.51
C VAL A 731 -13.49 0.45 16.03
N GLU A 732 -13.59 -0.74 16.65
CA GLU A 732 -13.27 -0.93 18.07
C GLU A 732 -11.82 -0.54 18.36
N ILE A 733 -10.88 -1.08 17.59
CA ILE A 733 -9.45 -0.81 17.77
C ILE A 733 -9.16 0.68 17.56
N GLU A 734 -9.79 1.32 16.58
CA GLU A 734 -9.70 2.76 16.36
C GLU A 734 -10.20 3.57 17.57
N ASN A 735 -11.37 3.21 18.11
CA ASN A 735 -11.91 3.83 19.32
C ASN A 735 -10.97 3.65 20.50
N GLN A 736 -10.37 2.47 20.66
CA GLN A 736 -9.44 2.19 21.74
C GLN A 736 -8.16 3.03 21.63
N ILE A 737 -7.67 3.29 20.41
CA ILE A 737 -6.57 4.24 20.19
C ILE A 737 -6.97 5.65 20.64
N LEU A 738 -8.17 6.12 20.25
CA LEU A 738 -8.69 7.42 20.68
C LEU A 738 -8.83 7.49 22.21
N MET A 739 -9.45 6.49 22.83
CA MET A 739 -9.69 6.41 24.26
C MET A 739 -8.38 6.39 25.04
N ASN A 740 -7.41 5.56 24.63
CA ASN A 740 -6.10 5.51 25.27
C ASN A 740 -5.35 6.84 25.10
N GLY A 741 -5.38 7.46 23.91
CA GLY A 741 -4.75 8.77 23.69
C GLY A 741 -5.38 9.90 24.50
N LEU A 742 -6.68 9.82 24.80
CA LEU A 742 -7.40 10.78 25.64
C LEU A 742 -7.28 10.49 27.14
N CYS A 743 -6.91 9.28 27.55
CA CYS A 743 -6.97 8.86 28.96
C CYS A 743 -5.62 8.47 29.59
N ASN A 744 -4.67 7.92 28.83
CA ASN A 744 -3.35 7.51 29.32
C ASN A 744 -2.36 8.68 29.30
N PHE A 745 -1.93 9.15 30.48
CA PHE A 745 -0.95 10.23 30.62
C PHE A 745 0.16 9.89 31.61
#